data_AF-A0A4P6REI8-F1
#
_entry.id   AF-A0A4P6REI8-F1
#
_cell.length_a   1.000
_cell.length_b   1.000
_cell.length_c   1.000
_cell.angle_alpha   90.00
_cell.angle_beta   90.00
_cell.angle_gamma   90.00
#
_symmetry.space_group_name_H-M   'P 1'
#
loop_
_entity.id
_entity.type
_entity.pdbx_description
1 polymer ?
#
loop_
_entity_poly.entity_id
_entity_poly.type
_entity_poly.pdbx_seq_one_letter_code
_entity_poly.pdbx_strand_id
1 'polypeptide(L)'
;MKRVARLLGFLGVVCLLSSCGGRSFITDASYRQRVEQDFNQKKERLPQGDLFAIFDADLTPYEREALEFLYAYMPLADITDYPGEFHLMNVRASRKAAEEMPWGETVPEEVFRHFVLPVRVNNEHLDSARVVFYEELKNRVKSLSLYDAILEVNHWCHEKAIYTPSDARTSSPLATVRTAYGRCGEESTLLVAALRSVGIPARQVYTPRWAHTDDNHAWVEAWADGKWYFLGACEPEPVLNLGWFNAPASRGMLMHTKVFGRYEGAEEVMSVTPTYTEINVIGNYAATAKSTVTVTDGQGNPVSDACVEFKLYNYAEFYTVARKQSDEEGKASLTAGKGDMLVWVSKNGKFGYAKLSFGKDHELTVKMDKTVGDGHAVDFELVPPPENAELPTVTPEQRAANDRRMVHEDSIRNAYVSMFMTDETARYFARQYKLDEDAVSRILVASRGNHRVIADFMARLRSEKSKRGGLDLLQRISAKDLRDVTLEVLMDHMQSRMCKNADHFRRYVRNPRVSNEMLTPYKGFFKKAVSKEDAEAYKAEPMKLVAWVAQNIRVDNDCNLGGAPISPEGVWKARVADAHSRDIFFVSMARSMAIPARINGVTGKVQLIGDDGVTDVDLNHHPEEPVFMAEGIASKGKLVASYKPIRSLDNPKYYSHFTLSKLTPQGSLQLLSYDEGDTDMGGGTTWNSLLREGTALEAGGYVLVTGTRLASGTVLSKTTFFNILPEKTTEIELVMRESEDEVQVIGNFNSESLFTPLPDAGSAARQSLLQACGRGYFVVGILGVNQEPTNHALRDIASFKADLEKWGRKMVLLFPNEAKAGKFARESFPDLPSTIIYGIDTDGIAAQIAESMKLKHKESLPIFIIADTFNRVVFVSQGYTIGLGEQLMKTIKGL
;
A
#
# COMPACT_ATOMS: atom_id res chain seq x y z
N MET A 1 72.39 34.51 11.54
CA MET A 1 71.77 33.20 11.88
C MET A 1 70.84 33.26 13.10
N LYS A 2 69.85 34.18 13.13
CA LYS A 2 68.79 34.23 14.17
C LYS A 2 67.39 34.56 13.61
N ARG A 3 67.21 34.50 12.29
CA ARG A 3 65.91 34.75 11.62
C ARG A 3 65.28 33.50 10.97
N VAL A 4 65.98 32.37 10.89
CA VAL A 4 65.44 31.12 10.33
C VAL A 4 64.81 30.23 11.41
N ALA A 5 65.19 30.38 12.68
CA ALA A 5 64.66 29.57 13.78
C ALA A 5 63.31 30.06 14.36
N ARG A 6 62.82 31.26 13.97
CA ARG A 6 61.52 31.79 14.43
C ARG A 6 60.37 31.59 13.45
N LEU A 7 60.64 31.24 12.18
CA LEU A 7 59.59 30.94 11.20
C LEU A 7 59.12 29.47 11.27
N LEU A 8 59.98 28.55 11.71
CA LEU A 8 59.63 27.13 11.89
C LEU A 8 58.84 26.85 13.17
N GLY A 9 58.89 27.75 14.16
CA GLY A 9 58.07 27.65 15.38
C GLY A 9 56.64 28.15 15.23
N PHE A 10 56.33 28.93 14.17
CA PHE A 10 54.99 29.47 13.94
C PHE A 10 54.20 28.71 12.86
N LEU A 11 54.88 28.05 11.92
CA LEU A 11 54.23 27.12 10.98
C LEU A 11 53.86 25.76 11.61
N GLY A 12 54.58 25.35 12.66
CA GLY A 12 54.30 24.09 13.38
C GLY A 12 53.10 24.13 14.31
N VAL A 13 52.57 25.31 14.65
CA VAL A 13 51.44 25.45 15.59
C VAL A 13 50.11 25.76 14.87
N VAL A 14 50.15 26.25 13.63
CA VAL A 14 48.93 26.47 12.82
C VAL A 14 48.45 25.20 12.11
N CYS A 15 49.33 24.20 11.90
CA CYS A 15 48.93 22.87 11.38
C CYS A 15 48.54 21.86 12.48
N LEU A 16 48.61 22.24 13.77
CA LEU A 16 48.20 21.37 14.89
C LEU A 16 46.85 21.76 15.51
N LEU A 17 46.14 22.74 14.94
CA LEU A 17 44.79 23.14 15.38
C LEU A 17 43.66 22.81 14.39
N SER A 18 43.95 22.09 13.30
CA SER A 18 42.93 21.54 12.38
C SER A 18 42.57 20.08 12.70
N SER A 19 43.04 19.53 13.81
CA SER A 19 42.85 18.11 14.18
C SER A 19 41.92 17.88 15.38
N CYS A 20 41.17 18.88 15.83
CA CYS A 20 40.25 18.75 16.97
C CYS A 20 38.85 19.33 16.68
N GLY A 21 38.33 19.08 15.48
CA GLY A 21 36.91 19.19 15.17
C GLY A 21 36.46 17.85 14.61
N GLY A 22 35.43 17.23 15.20
CA GLY A 22 34.91 15.94 14.72
C GLY A 22 34.57 15.98 13.22
N ARG A 23 34.70 14.85 12.53
CA ARG A 23 34.34 14.69 11.11
C ARG A 23 32.87 15.13 10.92
N SER A 24 32.63 16.11 10.05
CA SER A 24 31.30 16.60 9.66
C SER A 24 30.55 15.52 8.86
N PHE A 25 29.23 15.45 9.01
CA PHE A 25 28.34 14.58 8.25
C PHE A 25 27.97 15.17 6.88
N ILE A 26 27.92 16.51 6.76
CA ILE A 26 27.59 17.21 5.52
C ILE A 26 28.78 18.07 5.06
N THR A 27 29.59 17.54 4.14
CA THR A 27 30.79 18.23 3.65
C THR A 27 30.48 19.46 2.79
N ASP A 28 29.37 19.45 2.04
CA ASP A 28 28.91 20.63 1.29
C ASP A 28 28.33 21.70 2.23
N ALA A 29 29.02 22.84 2.31
CA ALA A 29 28.63 23.94 3.19
C ALA A 29 27.29 24.61 2.79
N SER A 30 26.98 24.69 1.50
CA SER A 30 25.74 25.29 1.01
C SER A 30 24.53 24.40 1.33
N TYR A 31 24.70 23.09 1.16
CA TYR A 31 23.68 22.12 1.51
C TYR A 31 23.48 22.07 3.03
N ARG A 32 24.57 22.08 3.81
CA ARG A 32 24.51 22.12 5.28
C ARG A 32 23.73 23.34 5.78
N GLN A 33 24.03 24.53 5.24
CA GLN A 33 23.31 25.75 5.60
C GLN A 33 21.81 25.66 5.26
N ARG A 34 21.45 25.02 4.14
CA ARG A 34 20.05 24.78 3.77
C ARG A 34 19.36 23.85 4.78
N VAL A 35 20.03 22.77 5.20
CA VAL A 35 19.51 21.85 6.23
C VAL A 35 19.31 22.59 7.57
N GLU A 36 20.29 23.38 8.00
CA GLU A 36 20.18 24.19 9.21
C GLU A 36 19.00 25.18 9.14
N GLN A 37 18.78 25.81 7.99
CA GLN A 37 17.62 26.70 7.78
C GLN A 37 16.29 25.95 7.86
N ASP A 38 16.16 24.83 7.13
CA ASP A 38 14.94 24.00 7.13
C ASP A 38 14.65 23.45 8.54
N PHE A 39 15.69 23.03 9.28
CA PHE A 39 15.59 22.60 10.66
C PHE A 39 15.07 23.72 11.59
N ASN A 40 15.68 24.90 11.53
CA ASN A 40 15.28 26.04 12.37
C ASN A 40 13.85 26.49 12.07
N GLN A 41 13.45 26.56 10.79
CA GLN A 41 12.07 26.87 10.41
C GLN A 41 11.07 25.86 10.97
N LYS A 42 11.41 24.57 10.94
CA LYS A 42 10.53 23.54 11.49
C LYS A 42 10.43 23.61 13.01
N LYS A 43 11.54 23.89 13.69
CA LYS A 43 11.59 24.11 15.14
C LYS A 43 10.72 25.29 15.56
N GLU A 44 10.77 26.41 14.84
CA GLU A 44 9.94 27.59 15.08
C GLU A 44 8.43 27.29 14.90
N ARG A 45 8.07 26.43 13.95
CA ARG A 45 6.67 26.02 13.70
C ARG A 45 6.10 25.05 14.73
N LEU A 46 6.94 24.50 15.60
CA LEU A 46 6.61 23.49 16.60
C LEU A 46 7.09 23.91 18.02
N PRO A 47 6.56 25.02 18.58
CA PRO A 47 7.07 25.61 19.81
C PRO A 47 6.67 24.86 21.10
N GLN A 48 5.84 23.83 21.01
CA GLN A 48 5.25 23.12 22.15
C GLN A 48 5.83 21.70 22.27
N GLY A 49 5.73 21.12 23.48
CA GLY A 49 5.92 19.68 23.69
C GLY A 49 7.37 19.18 23.80
N ASP A 50 8.34 20.08 23.93
CA ASP A 50 9.78 19.74 24.10
C ASP A 50 10.33 18.78 23.03
N LEU A 51 9.80 18.92 21.81
CA LEU A 51 10.04 17.99 20.70
C LEU A 51 11.50 17.94 20.22
N PHE A 52 12.31 18.92 20.61
CA PHE A 52 13.70 19.11 20.16
C PHE A 52 14.72 19.00 21.32
N ALA A 53 14.33 18.49 22.49
CA ALA A 53 15.18 18.39 23.69
C ALA A 53 16.52 17.66 23.45
N ILE A 54 16.56 16.71 22.51
CA ILE A 54 17.77 15.93 22.21
C ILE A 54 18.95 16.79 21.76
N PHE A 55 18.71 17.98 21.24
CA PHE A 55 19.77 18.90 20.80
C PHE A 55 20.49 19.62 21.95
N ASP A 56 19.96 19.53 23.17
CA ASP A 56 20.59 20.01 24.41
C ASP A 56 21.56 18.97 25.01
N ALA A 57 21.57 17.75 24.49
CA ALA A 57 22.55 16.73 24.85
C ALA A 57 23.95 17.02 24.28
N ASP A 58 24.97 16.35 24.83
CA ASP A 58 26.33 16.39 24.30
C ASP A 58 26.41 15.55 23.01
N LEU A 59 26.35 16.25 21.87
CA LEU A 59 26.36 15.68 20.52
C LEU A 59 27.65 16.04 19.80
N THR A 60 28.29 15.04 19.19
CA THR A 60 29.39 15.30 18.25
C THR A 60 28.89 16.08 17.02
N PRO A 61 29.76 16.80 16.28
CA PRO A 61 29.36 17.50 15.06
C PRO A 61 28.63 16.61 14.05
N TYR A 62 29.11 15.37 13.87
CA TYR A 62 28.45 14.36 13.03
C TYR A 62 27.02 14.06 13.50
N GLU A 63 26.85 13.77 14.79
CA GLU A 63 25.54 13.41 15.34
C GLU A 63 24.56 14.57 15.25
N ARG A 64 25.03 15.80 15.52
CA ARG A 64 24.23 17.01 15.41
C ARG A 64 23.75 17.24 13.98
N GLU A 65 24.65 17.24 13.00
CA GLU A 65 24.30 17.47 11.59
C GLU A 65 23.39 16.37 11.03
N ALA A 66 23.61 15.10 11.40
CA ALA A 66 22.74 13.99 11.00
C ALA A 66 21.35 14.08 11.64
N LEU A 67 21.26 14.48 12.92
CA LEU A 67 19.98 14.72 13.58
C LEU A 67 19.26 15.94 13.01
N GLU A 68 19.96 17.03 12.71
CA GLU A 68 19.38 18.22 12.06
C GLU A 68 18.78 17.85 10.70
N PHE A 69 19.47 17.03 9.90
CA PHE A 69 18.93 16.49 8.66
C PHE A 69 17.66 15.66 8.89
N LEU A 70 17.67 14.71 9.82
CA LEU A 70 16.49 13.91 10.13
C LEU A 70 15.32 14.78 10.60
N TYR A 71 15.55 15.68 11.56
CA TYR A 71 14.51 16.54 12.12
C TYR A 71 13.96 17.53 11.11
N ALA A 72 14.79 18.08 10.21
CA ALA A 72 14.33 18.94 9.11
C ALA A 72 13.30 18.19 8.23
N TYR A 73 13.55 16.92 7.91
CA TYR A 73 12.87 16.22 6.82
C TYR A 73 11.97 15.05 7.22
N MET A 74 11.96 14.60 8.48
CA MET A 74 11.07 13.53 8.93
C MET A 74 9.61 14.01 9.12
N PRO A 75 8.60 13.18 8.85
CA PRO A 75 7.20 13.50 9.16
C PRO A 75 7.01 13.87 10.64
N LEU A 76 6.01 14.71 10.95
CA LEU A 76 5.73 15.15 12.33
C LEU A 76 5.50 13.97 13.28
N ALA A 77 4.86 12.89 12.83
CA ALA A 77 4.68 11.68 13.64
C ALA A 77 6.02 11.11 14.16
N ASP A 78 7.09 11.19 13.36
CA ASP A 78 8.41 10.68 13.77
C ASP A 78 9.06 11.56 14.85
N ILE A 79 8.70 12.85 14.90
CA ILE A 79 9.14 13.78 15.95
C ILE A 79 8.35 13.56 17.25
N THR A 80 7.03 13.36 17.14
CA THR A 80 6.14 13.37 18.32
C THR A 80 5.99 12.01 18.99
N ASP A 81 6.07 10.93 18.21
CA ASP A 81 5.74 9.57 18.67
C ASP A 81 7.00 8.78 19.10
N TYR A 82 8.20 9.32 18.85
CA TYR A 82 9.48 8.72 19.24
C TYR A 82 10.34 9.71 20.01
N PRO A 83 11.04 9.25 21.07
CA PRO A 83 11.99 10.10 21.79
C PRO A 83 13.22 10.41 20.92
N GLY A 84 13.88 11.56 21.14
CA GLY A 84 15.05 11.93 20.33
C GLY A 84 16.22 10.93 20.45
N GLU A 85 16.32 10.21 21.56
CA GLU A 85 17.27 9.12 21.78
C GLU A 85 17.07 7.96 20.78
N PHE A 86 15.83 7.72 20.32
CA PHE A 86 15.55 6.73 19.29
C PHE A 86 16.21 7.12 17.96
N HIS A 87 16.16 8.40 17.60
CA HIS A 87 16.79 8.92 16.38
C HIS A 87 18.31 8.93 16.52
N LEU A 88 18.85 9.35 17.66
CA LEU A 88 20.29 9.30 17.93
C LEU A 88 20.85 7.87 17.89
N MET A 89 20.11 6.90 18.43
CA MET A 89 20.45 5.47 18.32
C MET A 89 20.58 5.04 16.85
N ASN A 90 19.63 5.45 16.00
CA ASN A 90 19.67 5.14 14.56
C ASN A 90 20.82 5.83 13.83
N VAL A 91 21.11 7.10 14.16
CA VAL A 91 22.29 7.83 13.63
C VAL A 91 23.57 7.07 13.96
N ARG A 92 23.76 6.68 15.23
CA ARG A 92 24.93 5.91 15.68
C ARG A 92 25.03 4.55 14.99
N ALA A 93 23.91 3.85 14.85
CA ALA A 93 23.88 2.56 14.16
C ALA A 93 24.23 2.69 12.66
N SER A 94 23.73 3.73 11.98
CA SER A 94 24.08 4.00 10.57
C SER A 94 25.57 4.30 10.40
N ARG A 95 26.15 5.08 11.30
CA ARG A 95 27.57 5.40 11.31
C ARG A 95 28.42 4.17 11.59
N LYS A 96 28.03 3.34 12.57
CA LYS A 96 28.70 2.07 12.85
C LYS A 96 28.74 1.17 11.61
N ALA A 97 27.62 1.05 10.89
CA ALA A 97 27.58 0.27 9.65
C ALA A 97 28.52 0.84 8.58
N ALA A 98 28.59 2.17 8.43
CA ALA A 98 29.54 2.82 7.52
C ALA A 98 31.01 2.62 7.94
N GLU A 99 31.31 2.51 9.23
CA GLU A 99 32.69 2.30 9.72
C GLU A 99 33.12 0.83 9.63
N GLU A 100 32.20 -0.13 9.78
CA GLU A 100 32.52 -1.56 9.84
C GLU A 100 32.35 -2.30 8.50
N MET A 101 31.52 -1.81 7.56
CA MET A 101 31.23 -2.50 6.30
C MET A 101 32.18 -2.09 5.16
N PRO A 102 32.57 -3.00 4.24
CA PRO A 102 33.57 -2.72 3.20
C PRO A 102 33.23 -1.57 2.24
N TRP A 103 31.95 -1.28 2.03
CA TRP A 103 31.47 -0.22 1.13
C TRP A 103 31.27 1.13 1.83
N GLY A 104 31.49 1.22 3.14
CA GLY A 104 31.26 2.46 3.88
C GLY A 104 32.13 3.64 3.41
N GLU A 105 33.31 3.35 2.84
CA GLU A 105 34.18 4.38 2.24
C GLU A 105 33.87 4.66 0.76
N THR A 106 33.15 3.77 0.06
CA THR A 106 32.88 3.88 -1.38
C THR A 106 31.52 4.49 -1.70
N VAL A 107 30.54 4.36 -0.79
CA VAL A 107 29.23 5.00 -0.92
C VAL A 107 29.39 6.52 -0.79
N PRO A 108 28.96 7.32 -1.79
CA PRO A 108 29.02 8.77 -1.70
C PRO A 108 28.19 9.32 -0.54
N GLU A 109 28.67 10.39 0.11
CA GLU A 109 28.01 11.03 1.25
C GLU A 109 26.54 11.39 0.95
N GLU A 110 26.26 11.96 -0.23
CA GLU A 110 24.90 12.30 -0.66
C GLU A 110 24.00 11.06 -0.74
N VAL A 111 24.48 9.98 -1.37
CA VAL A 111 23.75 8.72 -1.50
C VAL A 111 23.49 8.12 -0.11
N PHE A 112 24.49 8.12 0.76
CA PHE A 112 24.33 7.65 2.15
C PHE A 112 23.28 8.47 2.91
N ARG A 113 23.36 9.80 2.82
CA ARG A 113 22.47 10.74 3.52
C ARG A 113 21.00 10.54 3.14
N HIS A 114 20.70 10.26 1.88
CA HIS A 114 19.33 10.14 1.40
C HIS A 114 18.78 8.70 1.41
N PHE A 115 19.65 7.70 1.30
CA PHE A 115 19.23 6.31 1.08
C PHE A 115 19.73 5.31 2.11
N VAL A 116 20.48 5.74 3.14
CA VAL A 116 20.88 4.93 4.30
C VAL A 116 20.44 5.55 5.62
N LEU A 117 20.71 6.84 5.83
CA LEU A 117 20.42 7.52 7.11
C LEU A 117 18.92 7.51 7.48
N PRO A 118 17.97 7.81 6.56
CA PRO A 118 16.56 7.83 6.92
C PRO A 118 16.07 6.47 7.43
N VAL A 119 15.40 6.49 8.58
CA VAL A 119 14.83 5.29 9.22
C VAL A 119 13.56 4.86 8.50
N ARG A 120 12.69 5.83 8.18
CA ARG A 120 11.42 5.60 7.49
C ARG A 120 11.62 5.15 6.04
N VAL A 121 10.74 4.27 5.60
CA VAL A 121 10.66 3.79 4.21
C VAL A 121 9.30 4.11 3.60
N ASN A 122 8.20 3.81 4.30
CA ASN A 122 6.81 3.98 3.88
C ASN A 122 6.01 4.62 5.04
N ASN A 123 4.74 4.25 5.21
CA ASN A 123 3.83 4.71 6.26
C ASN A 123 3.84 3.80 7.52
N GLU A 124 4.91 3.02 7.74
CA GLU A 124 5.05 2.13 8.88
C GLU A 124 5.21 2.87 10.21
N HIS A 125 4.91 2.18 11.31
CA HIS A 125 5.46 2.57 12.61
C HIS A 125 6.95 2.21 12.64
N LEU A 126 7.80 3.08 13.15
CA LEU A 126 9.23 2.83 13.29
C LEU A 126 9.50 1.88 14.47
N ASP A 127 10.56 1.11 14.37
CA ASP A 127 11.03 0.22 15.43
C ASP A 127 12.57 0.15 15.43
N SER A 128 13.14 -0.70 16.30
CA SER A 128 14.59 -0.85 16.44
C SER A 128 15.23 -1.78 15.40
N ALA A 129 14.56 -2.06 14.27
CA ALA A 129 15.01 -2.97 13.22
C ALA A 129 16.46 -2.75 12.81
N ARG A 130 16.89 -1.49 12.60
CA ARG A 130 18.27 -1.17 12.17
C ARG A 130 19.33 -1.81 13.08
N VAL A 131 19.13 -1.76 14.40
CA VAL A 131 20.08 -2.29 15.38
C VAL A 131 20.04 -3.82 15.40
N VAL A 132 18.85 -4.40 15.36
CA VAL A 132 18.65 -5.86 15.39
C VAL A 132 19.22 -6.50 14.11
N PHE A 133 18.86 -5.96 12.95
CA PHE A 133 19.24 -6.50 11.65
C PHE A 133 20.73 -6.37 11.38
N TYR A 134 21.37 -5.28 11.84
CA TYR A 134 22.82 -5.14 11.72
C TYR A 134 23.56 -6.32 12.37
N GLU A 135 23.15 -6.72 13.58
CA GLU A 135 23.80 -7.82 14.30
C GLU A 135 23.56 -9.18 13.63
N GLU A 136 22.40 -9.39 13.00
CA GLU A 136 22.11 -10.61 12.22
C GLU A 136 22.85 -10.66 10.88
N LEU A 137 23.00 -9.53 10.19
CA LEU A 137 23.47 -9.47 8.80
C LEU A 137 24.96 -9.20 8.65
N LYS A 138 25.59 -8.40 9.53
CA LYS A 138 26.98 -7.93 9.36
C LYS A 138 27.98 -9.05 9.03
N ASN A 139 27.84 -10.21 9.68
CA ASN A 139 28.75 -11.34 9.46
C ASN A 139 28.46 -12.12 8.18
N ARG A 140 27.24 -12.05 7.64
CA ARG A 140 26.88 -12.66 6.36
C ARG A 140 27.44 -11.87 5.19
N VAL A 141 27.50 -10.55 5.32
CA VAL A 141 27.77 -9.66 4.18
C VAL A 141 29.17 -9.04 4.14
N LYS A 142 29.88 -8.94 5.27
CA LYS A 142 31.19 -8.23 5.36
C LYS A 142 32.29 -8.75 4.43
N SER A 143 32.17 -9.96 3.89
CA SER A 143 33.15 -10.55 2.97
C SER A 143 32.66 -10.58 1.52
N LEU A 144 31.49 -10.02 1.24
CA LEU A 144 30.87 -10.01 -0.08
C LEU A 144 31.16 -8.69 -0.81
N SER A 145 31.03 -8.72 -2.14
CA SER A 145 30.90 -7.50 -2.92
C SER A 145 29.59 -6.79 -2.56
N LEU A 146 29.47 -5.50 -2.85
CA LEU A 146 28.23 -4.75 -2.61
C LEU A 146 27.05 -5.36 -3.38
N TYR A 147 27.28 -5.80 -4.62
CA TYR A 147 26.31 -6.52 -5.44
C TYR A 147 25.83 -7.83 -4.79
N ASP A 148 26.75 -8.69 -4.35
CA ASP A 148 26.41 -9.97 -3.74
C ASP A 148 25.79 -9.80 -2.33
N ALA A 149 26.19 -8.75 -1.61
CA ALA A 149 25.61 -8.40 -0.33
C ALA A 149 24.12 -8.03 -0.46
N ILE A 150 23.71 -7.35 -1.53
CA ILE A 150 22.30 -7.04 -1.80
C ILE A 150 21.49 -8.35 -1.95
N LEU A 151 21.99 -9.31 -2.73
CA LEU A 151 21.35 -10.61 -2.92
C LEU A 151 21.28 -11.39 -1.60
N GLU A 152 22.38 -11.41 -0.83
CA GLU A 152 22.45 -12.09 0.47
C GLU A 152 21.44 -11.54 1.47
N VAL A 153 21.27 -10.22 1.53
CA VAL A 153 20.27 -9.59 2.41
C VAL A 153 18.85 -9.99 1.98
N ASN A 154 18.55 -10.07 0.68
CA ASN A 154 17.23 -10.48 0.22
C ASN A 154 16.92 -11.95 0.53
N HIS A 155 17.93 -12.82 0.43
CA HIS A 155 17.84 -14.20 0.90
C HIS A 155 17.54 -14.28 2.41
N TRP A 156 18.22 -13.47 3.23
CA TRP A 156 17.88 -13.36 4.65
C TRP A 156 16.44 -12.88 4.86
N CYS A 157 15.94 -11.93 4.07
CA CYS A 157 14.54 -11.50 4.15
C CYS A 157 13.56 -12.64 3.83
N HIS A 158 13.86 -13.48 2.84
CA HIS A 158 13.05 -14.66 2.52
C HIS A 158 13.03 -15.69 3.66
N GLU A 159 14.10 -15.82 4.46
CA GLU A 159 14.09 -16.62 5.70
C GLU A 159 13.07 -16.10 6.74
N LYS A 160 12.65 -14.83 6.63
CA LYS A 160 11.79 -14.17 7.61
C LYS A 160 10.33 -14.06 7.17
N ALA A 161 10.06 -13.73 5.91
CA ALA A 161 8.70 -13.40 5.46
C ALA A 161 8.40 -13.88 4.03
N ILE A 162 7.11 -13.99 3.72
CA ILE A 162 6.54 -14.23 2.38
C ILE A 162 5.32 -13.35 2.14
N TYR A 163 4.90 -13.30 0.88
CA TYR A 163 3.75 -12.52 0.47
C TYR A 163 2.43 -13.05 1.03
N THR A 164 1.61 -12.17 1.59
CA THR A 164 0.19 -12.39 1.88
C THR A 164 -0.55 -11.04 1.85
N PRO A 165 -1.69 -10.94 1.14
CA PRO A 165 -2.45 -9.69 1.06
C PRO A 165 -2.96 -9.27 2.45
N SER A 166 -3.05 -7.95 2.66
CA SER A 166 -3.58 -7.35 3.88
C SER A 166 -3.99 -5.89 3.66
N ASP A 167 -4.49 -5.23 4.70
CA ASP A 167 -4.90 -3.83 4.62
C ASP A 167 -3.75 -2.84 4.29
N ALA A 168 -4.10 -1.56 4.06
CA ALA A 168 -3.20 -0.52 3.62
C ALA A 168 -2.15 -0.05 4.66
N ARG A 169 -2.27 -0.39 5.95
CA ARG A 169 -1.29 0.00 6.97
C ARG A 169 -0.02 -0.83 6.80
N THR A 170 1.15 -0.22 6.60
CA THR A 170 2.40 -1.00 6.51
C THR A 170 2.87 -1.40 7.92
N SER A 171 3.11 -2.69 8.14
CA SER A 171 3.72 -3.19 9.38
C SER A 171 5.19 -2.76 9.49
N SER A 172 5.67 -2.53 10.70
CA SER A 172 7.09 -2.23 10.94
C SER A 172 7.98 -3.44 10.59
N PRO A 173 9.28 -3.26 10.26
CA PRO A 173 10.12 -4.39 9.84
C PRO A 173 10.18 -5.53 10.87
N LEU A 174 10.30 -5.25 12.17
CA LEU A 174 10.26 -6.30 13.20
C LEU A 174 8.87 -6.93 13.35
N ALA A 175 7.79 -6.15 13.14
CA ALA A 175 6.43 -6.69 13.13
C ALA A 175 6.20 -7.64 11.95
N THR A 176 6.76 -7.34 10.77
CA THR A 176 6.76 -8.22 9.59
C THR A 176 7.52 -9.52 9.87
N VAL A 177 8.74 -9.44 10.43
CA VAL A 177 9.51 -10.63 10.86
C VAL A 177 8.72 -11.46 11.87
N ARG A 178 8.09 -10.82 12.87
CA ARG A 178 7.26 -11.51 13.88
C ARG A 178 6.02 -12.18 13.29
N THR A 179 5.46 -11.62 12.22
CA THR A 179 4.27 -12.17 11.55
C THR A 179 4.61 -13.32 10.59
N ALA A 180 5.85 -13.30 10.08
CA ALA A 180 6.40 -14.19 9.05
C ALA A 180 5.74 -14.07 7.67
N TYR A 181 5.03 -12.97 7.41
CA TYR A 181 4.51 -12.58 6.10
C TYR A 181 4.18 -11.09 6.06
N GLY A 182 4.03 -10.53 4.87
CA GLY A 182 3.57 -9.16 4.61
C GLY A 182 3.01 -9.01 3.19
N ARG A 183 2.35 -7.89 2.86
CA ARG A 183 2.12 -7.55 1.44
C ARG A 183 3.38 -6.89 0.86
N CYS A 184 3.36 -6.59 -0.43
CA CYS A 184 4.49 -5.98 -1.16
C CYS A 184 5.07 -4.74 -0.45
N GLY A 185 4.24 -3.92 0.22
CA GLY A 185 4.70 -2.78 1.02
C GLY A 185 5.49 -3.17 2.27
N GLU A 186 5.04 -4.14 3.05
CA GLU A 186 5.75 -4.68 4.21
C GLU A 186 7.06 -5.37 3.82
N GLU A 187 7.05 -6.17 2.75
CA GLU A 187 8.24 -6.90 2.29
C GLU A 187 9.31 -5.94 1.79
N SER A 188 8.94 -4.96 0.96
CA SER A 188 9.89 -3.95 0.49
C SER A 188 10.36 -3.01 1.59
N THR A 189 9.50 -2.69 2.58
CA THR A 189 9.92 -1.95 3.79
C THR A 189 10.92 -2.75 4.63
N LEU A 190 10.69 -4.05 4.81
CA LEU A 190 11.60 -4.97 5.49
C LEU A 190 12.96 -5.02 4.76
N LEU A 191 12.96 -5.23 3.44
CA LEU A 191 14.19 -5.34 2.66
C LEU A 191 14.99 -4.03 2.66
N VAL A 192 14.34 -2.87 2.48
CA VAL A 192 15.04 -1.57 2.57
C VAL A 192 15.62 -1.37 3.97
N ALA A 193 14.88 -1.66 5.03
CA ALA A 193 15.39 -1.56 6.39
C ALA A 193 16.59 -2.50 6.64
N ALA A 194 16.55 -3.72 6.11
CA ALA A 194 17.62 -4.71 6.20
C ALA A 194 18.88 -4.25 5.45
N LEU A 195 18.74 -3.79 4.20
CA LEU A 195 19.86 -3.26 3.41
C LEU A 195 20.51 -2.05 4.09
N ARG A 196 19.69 -1.08 4.52
CA ARG A 196 20.17 0.12 5.22
C ARG A 196 20.83 -0.20 6.56
N SER A 197 20.45 -1.30 7.22
CA SER A 197 21.05 -1.71 8.50
C SER A 197 22.54 -2.01 8.36
N VAL A 198 22.97 -2.56 7.22
CA VAL A 198 24.37 -2.84 6.87
C VAL A 198 24.95 -1.78 5.94
N GLY A 199 24.39 -0.57 5.91
CA GLY A 199 24.96 0.56 5.17
C GLY A 199 24.82 0.51 3.65
N ILE A 200 23.97 -0.38 3.11
CA ILE A 200 23.68 -0.46 1.67
C ILE A 200 22.59 0.57 1.33
N PRO A 201 22.83 1.51 0.40
CA PRO A 201 21.81 2.48 0.01
C PRO A 201 20.66 1.80 -0.71
N ALA A 202 19.44 2.03 -0.23
CA ALA A 202 18.25 1.38 -0.77
C ALA A 202 17.03 2.30 -0.72
N ARG A 203 16.09 2.09 -1.65
CA ARG A 203 14.81 2.81 -1.73
C ARG A 203 13.69 1.87 -2.13
N GLN A 204 12.50 2.11 -1.58
CA GLN A 204 11.28 1.45 -2.02
C GLN A 204 10.79 2.15 -3.29
N VAL A 205 10.53 1.38 -4.33
CA VAL A 205 9.94 1.87 -5.59
C VAL A 205 8.50 1.42 -5.65
N TYR A 206 7.64 2.30 -6.19
CA TYR A 206 6.22 2.07 -6.26
C TYR A 206 5.68 2.36 -7.65
N THR A 207 4.81 1.47 -8.14
CA THR A 207 3.85 1.80 -9.18
C THR A 207 2.50 2.04 -8.51
N PRO A 208 1.95 3.28 -8.57
CA PRO A 208 0.72 3.60 -7.86
C PRO A 208 -0.47 2.80 -8.35
N ARG A 209 -0.49 2.53 -9.66
CA ARG A 209 -1.48 1.70 -10.34
C ARG A 209 -0.86 1.13 -11.62
N TRP A 210 -1.16 -0.12 -11.96
CA TRP A 210 -0.84 -0.66 -13.28
C TRP A 210 -1.78 -0.11 -14.35
N ALA A 211 -1.29 0.05 -15.58
CA ALA A 211 -2.13 0.45 -16.70
C ALA A 211 -2.90 -0.73 -17.31
N HIS A 212 -2.30 -1.91 -17.26
CA HIS A 212 -2.76 -3.11 -17.96
C HIS A 212 -3.58 -4.06 -17.08
N THR A 213 -3.59 -3.87 -15.75
CA THR A 213 -4.36 -4.66 -14.78
C THR A 213 -4.74 -3.81 -13.57
N ASP A 214 -5.74 -4.23 -12.80
CA ASP A 214 -6.17 -3.52 -11.59
C ASP A 214 -5.34 -3.97 -10.39
N ASP A 215 -4.32 -3.19 -10.03
CA ASP A 215 -3.53 -3.32 -8.80
C ASP A 215 -2.50 -2.19 -8.70
N ASN A 216 -1.75 -2.17 -7.60
CA ASN A 216 -0.46 -1.52 -7.46
C ASN A 216 0.65 -2.55 -7.19
N HIS A 217 1.90 -2.10 -7.09
CA HIS A 217 2.96 -2.97 -6.59
C HIS A 217 4.13 -2.15 -6.02
N ALA A 218 4.84 -2.72 -5.06
CA ALA A 218 6.00 -2.11 -4.41
C ALA A 218 7.17 -3.10 -4.39
N TRP A 219 8.37 -2.63 -4.74
CA TRP A 219 9.60 -3.42 -4.71
C TRP A 219 10.77 -2.54 -4.28
N VAL A 220 12.01 -3.03 -4.42
CA VAL A 220 13.20 -2.32 -3.93
C VAL A 220 14.14 -1.99 -5.08
N GLU A 221 14.80 -0.85 -4.98
CA GLU A 221 16.06 -0.56 -5.66
C GLU A 221 17.19 -0.41 -4.64
N ALA A 222 18.33 -1.02 -4.92
CA ALA A 222 19.55 -0.93 -4.13
C ALA A 222 20.70 -0.40 -4.99
N TRP A 223 21.55 0.42 -4.40
CA TRP A 223 22.67 1.03 -5.09
C TRP A 223 23.93 0.18 -4.93
N ALA A 224 24.59 -0.12 -6.06
CA ALA A 224 25.91 -0.75 -6.07
C ALA A 224 26.77 -0.09 -7.16
N ASP A 225 27.97 0.35 -6.76
CA ASP A 225 29.04 0.79 -7.67
C ASP A 225 28.60 1.80 -8.75
N GLY A 226 27.83 2.81 -8.34
CA GLY A 226 27.37 3.90 -9.22
C GLY A 226 26.06 3.63 -9.95
N LYS A 227 25.39 2.49 -9.70
CA LYS A 227 24.15 2.10 -10.39
C LYS A 227 23.07 1.67 -9.40
N TRP A 228 21.82 1.97 -9.76
CA TRP A 228 20.64 1.42 -9.09
C TRP A 228 20.26 0.09 -9.75
N TYR A 229 19.97 -0.90 -8.92
CA TYR A 229 19.51 -2.22 -9.31
C TYR A 229 18.18 -2.52 -8.63
N PHE A 230 17.20 -3.02 -9.38
CA PHE A 230 15.93 -3.44 -8.81
C PHE A 230 15.93 -4.93 -8.44
N LEU A 231 15.10 -5.28 -7.46
CA LEU A 231 14.88 -6.65 -7.00
C LEU A 231 13.52 -6.78 -6.29
N GLY A 232 12.95 -7.98 -6.36
CA GLY A 232 11.80 -8.36 -5.54
C GLY A 232 12.17 -8.42 -4.06
N ALA A 233 11.19 -8.20 -3.18
CA ALA A 233 11.43 -8.15 -1.75
C ALA A 233 10.97 -9.45 -1.08
N CYS A 234 11.88 -10.13 -0.37
CA CYS A 234 11.66 -11.49 0.13
C CYS A 234 11.51 -12.53 -1.00
N GLU A 235 11.80 -12.17 -2.24
CA GLU A 235 11.70 -13.03 -3.43
C GLU A 235 13.07 -13.06 -4.14
N PRO A 236 14.06 -13.78 -3.57
CA PRO A 236 15.42 -13.73 -4.07
C PRO A 236 15.56 -14.40 -5.43
N GLU A 237 16.06 -13.63 -6.39
CA GLU A 237 16.48 -14.10 -7.71
C GLU A 237 18.01 -14.29 -7.75
N PRO A 238 18.56 -15.13 -8.64
CA PRO A 238 20.00 -15.40 -8.71
C PRO A 238 20.87 -14.20 -9.07
N VAL A 239 20.27 -13.15 -9.64
CA VAL A 239 20.92 -11.92 -10.11
C VAL A 239 20.01 -10.72 -9.87
N LEU A 240 20.59 -9.53 -9.79
CA LEU A 240 19.82 -8.28 -9.71
C LEU A 240 19.19 -7.91 -11.06
N ASN A 241 18.24 -6.97 -11.05
CA ASN A 241 17.39 -6.60 -12.18
C ASN A 241 16.54 -7.76 -12.73
N LEU A 242 16.24 -8.72 -11.86
CA LEU A 242 15.34 -9.83 -12.14
C LEU A 242 14.29 -9.92 -11.05
N GLY A 243 13.05 -10.09 -11.48
CA GLY A 243 11.87 -10.36 -10.67
C GLY A 243 10.74 -10.82 -11.57
N TRP A 244 9.67 -11.36 -10.98
CA TRP A 244 8.49 -11.74 -11.76
C TRP A 244 7.82 -10.51 -12.41
N PHE A 245 8.02 -9.33 -11.84
CA PHE A 245 7.39 -8.08 -12.27
C PHE A 245 8.11 -7.38 -13.44
N ASN A 246 9.21 -7.90 -14.00
CA ASN A 246 9.89 -7.27 -15.13
C ASN A 246 8.91 -6.99 -16.29
N ALA A 247 8.12 -8.00 -16.69
CA ALA A 247 7.12 -7.89 -17.74
C ALA A 247 6.03 -6.83 -17.45
N PRO A 248 5.28 -6.90 -16.32
CA PRO A 248 4.30 -5.87 -15.99
C PRO A 248 4.92 -4.49 -15.78
N ALA A 249 6.13 -4.40 -15.22
CA ALA A 249 6.86 -3.13 -15.05
C ALA A 249 7.19 -2.46 -16.40
N SER A 250 7.55 -3.23 -17.42
CA SER A 250 7.76 -2.70 -18.77
C SER A 250 6.49 -2.05 -19.38
N ARG A 251 5.32 -2.40 -18.83
CA ARG A 251 4.00 -1.89 -19.20
C ARG A 251 3.44 -0.85 -18.23
N GLY A 252 4.26 -0.40 -17.28
CA GLY A 252 3.87 0.64 -16.32
C GLY A 252 3.88 2.02 -16.94
N MET A 253 3.08 2.92 -16.38
CA MET A 253 3.04 4.32 -16.82
C MET A 253 3.89 5.24 -15.93
N LEU A 254 4.06 4.89 -14.64
CA LEU A 254 4.84 5.67 -13.69
C LEU A 254 5.41 4.75 -12.61
N MET A 255 6.71 4.88 -12.35
CA MET A 255 7.37 4.30 -11.18
C MET A 255 8.06 5.43 -10.44
N HIS A 256 7.80 5.57 -9.15
CA HIS A 256 8.34 6.67 -8.37
C HIS A 256 8.78 6.22 -6.99
N THR A 257 9.54 7.08 -6.33
CA THR A 257 9.99 6.89 -4.96
C THR A 257 10.08 8.23 -4.26
N LYS A 258 9.95 8.20 -2.93
CA LYS A 258 10.08 9.37 -2.06
C LYS A 258 11.46 9.35 -1.43
N VAL A 259 12.21 10.44 -1.63
CA VAL A 259 13.55 10.62 -1.10
C VAL A 259 13.52 11.68 -0.03
N PHE A 260 13.69 11.30 1.24
CA PHE A 260 13.67 12.23 2.36
C PHE A 260 14.79 13.28 2.22
N GLY A 261 14.44 14.56 2.37
CA GLY A 261 15.32 15.70 2.16
C GLY A 261 15.26 16.34 0.77
N ARG A 262 16.09 17.37 0.59
CA ARG A 262 16.25 18.14 -0.66
C ARG A 262 17.17 17.41 -1.63
N TYR A 263 16.69 16.31 -2.19
CA TYR A 263 17.48 15.50 -3.13
C TYR A 263 17.47 16.12 -4.54
N GLU A 264 18.66 16.33 -5.10
CA GLU A 264 18.87 16.97 -6.42
C GLU A 264 19.62 16.01 -7.37
N GLY A 265 19.18 14.74 -7.38
CA GLY A 265 19.76 13.71 -8.24
C GLY A 265 19.42 13.86 -9.73
N ALA A 266 19.88 12.88 -10.53
CA ALA A 266 19.72 12.88 -11.98
C ALA A 266 18.30 12.53 -12.45
N GLU A 267 17.48 11.94 -11.57
CA GLU A 267 16.10 11.54 -11.89
C GLU A 267 15.15 12.74 -12.07
N GLU A 268 14.09 12.57 -12.87
CA GLU A 268 13.08 13.63 -13.04
C GLU A 268 12.35 13.88 -11.72
N VAL A 269 12.44 15.12 -11.22
CA VAL A 269 11.72 15.54 -10.02
C VAL A 269 10.23 15.68 -10.31
N MET A 270 9.44 14.89 -9.59
CA MET A 270 7.98 14.89 -9.68
C MET A 270 7.37 15.99 -8.82
N SER A 271 7.77 16.04 -7.56
CA SER A 271 7.32 17.03 -6.60
C SER A 271 8.40 17.26 -5.54
N VAL A 272 8.41 18.46 -4.96
CA VAL A 272 9.28 18.81 -3.84
C VAL A 272 8.38 19.24 -2.69
N THR A 273 8.40 18.49 -1.60
CA THR A 273 7.62 18.76 -0.39
C THR A 273 8.54 19.26 0.73
N PRO A 274 8.02 19.76 1.86
CA PRO A 274 8.87 20.09 3.01
C PRO A 274 9.65 18.91 3.60
N THR A 275 9.21 17.66 3.40
CA THR A 275 9.83 16.45 4.01
C THR A 275 10.63 15.61 3.01
N TYR A 276 10.17 15.48 1.78
CA TYR A 276 10.83 14.67 0.75
C TYR A 276 10.74 15.27 -0.65
N THR A 277 11.65 14.81 -1.49
CA THR A 277 11.59 14.98 -2.94
C THR A 277 11.08 13.70 -3.57
N GLU A 278 10.04 13.79 -4.38
CA GLU A 278 9.52 12.66 -5.14
C GLU A 278 10.16 12.64 -6.52
N ILE A 279 10.68 11.49 -6.93
CA ILE A 279 11.40 11.33 -8.19
C ILE A 279 10.80 10.20 -9.03
N ASN A 280 10.88 10.37 -10.35
CA ASN A 280 10.42 9.42 -11.33
C ASN A 280 11.57 8.50 -11.77
N VAL A 281 11.37 7.19 -11.61
CA VAL A 281 12.38 6.15 -11.89
C VAL A 281 11.92 5.17 -12.97
N ILE A 282 10.82 5.47 -13.67
CA ILE A 282 10.26 4.65 -14.77
C ILE A 282 11.29 4.25 -15.84
N GLY A 283 12.29 5.10 -16.08
CA GLY A 283 13.35 4.85 -17.06
C GLY A 283 14.19 3.59 -16.79
N ASN A 284 14.18 3.05 -15.57
CA ASN A 284 14.84 1.79 -15.23
C ASN A 284 14.04 0.55 -15.68
N TYR A 285 12.77 0.71 -16.06
CA TYR A 285 11.83 -0.41 -16.26
C TYR A 285 11.21 -0.46 -17.66
N ALA A 286 10.93 0.71 -18.25
CA ALA A 286 10.12 0.80 -19.46
C ALA A 286 10.66 1.87 -20.42
N ALA A 287 10.24 1.75 -21.69
CA ALA A 287 10.44 2.83 -22.65
C ALA A 287 9.52 4.01 -22.32
N THR A 288 10.10 5.21 -22.25
CA THR A 288 9.40 6.42 -21.80
C THR A 288 9.24 7.44 -22.92
N ALA A 289 8.33 8.38 -22.72
CA ALA A 289 8.22 9.60 -23.50
C ALA A 289 7.82 10.76 -22.59
N LYS A 290 8.30 11.96 -22.92
CA LYS A 290 7.89 13.20 -22.27
C LYS A 290 6.84 13.91 -23.12
N SER A 291 5.78 14.38 -22.49
CA SER A 291 4.69 15.12 -23.14
C SER A 291 4.36 16.37 -22.33
N THR A 292 4.00 17.45 -23.03
CA THR A 292 3.65 18.75 -22.43
C THR A 292 2.16 19.02 -22.58
N VAL A 293 1.50 19.37 -21.48
CA VAL A 293 0.11 19.80 -21.43
C VAL A 293 0.07 21.32 -21.37
N THR A 294 -0.67 21.96 -22.27
CA THR A 294 -0.97 23.39 -22.24
C THR A 294 -2.41 23.60 -21.79
N VAL A 295 -2.60 24.35 -20.72
CA VAL A 295 -3.90 24.64 -20.12
C VAL A 295 -4.42 25.97 -20.66
N THR A 296 -5.65 25.97 -21.19
CA THR A 296 -6.31 27.19 -21.67
C THR A 296 -7.68 27.41 -21.05
N ASP A 297 -8.10 28.66 -20.94
CA ASP A 297 -9.44 29.02 -20.49
C ASP A 297 -10.51 28.87 -21.60
N GLY A 298 -11.75 29.27 -21.29
CA GLY A 298 -12.87 29.28 -22.25
C GLY A 298 -12.62 30.09 -23.53
N GLN A 299 -11.68 31.04 -23.49
CA GLN A 299 -11.35 32.00 -24.54
C GLN A 299 -10.04 31.65 -25.27
N GLY A 300 -9.33 30.61 -24.83
CA GLY A 300 -8.07 30.15 -25.42
C GLY A 300 -6.81 30.81 -24.82
N ASN A 301 -6.94 31.57 -23.72
CA ASN A 301 -5.78 32.16 -23.05
C ASN A 301 -5.12 31.11 -22.14
N PRO A 302 -3.78 31.13 -21.99
CA PRO A 302 -3.07 30.24 -21.08
C PRO A 302 -3.50 30.47 -19.62
N VAL A 303 -3.64 29.39 -18.85
CA VAL A 303 -3.99 29.46 -17.43
C VAL A 303 -2.80 28.99 -16.59
N SER A 304 -2.19 29.93 -15.88
CA SER A 304 -1.12 29.64 -14.94
C SER A 304 -1.65 29.06 -13.62
N ASP A 305 -0.81 28.29 -12.93
CA ASP A 305 -1.08 27.71 -11.61
C ASP A 305 -2.42 26.94 -11.56
N ALA A 306 -2.71 26.19 -12.63
CA ALA A 306 -3.81 25.24 -12.70
C ALA A 306 -3.30 23.86 -12.28
N CYS A 307 -4.13 23.14 -11.52
CA CYS A 307 -3.82 21.78 -11.06
C CYS A 307 -4.01 20.81 -12.23
N VAL A 308 -2.90 20.30 -12.76
CA VAL A 308 -2.84 19.30 -13.84
C VAL A 308 -2.63 17.93 -13.21
N GLU A 309 -3.66 17.09 -13.23
CA GLU A 309 -3.65 15.73 -12.75
C GLU A 309 -3.53 14.76 -13.92
N PHE A 310 -2.50 13.91 -13.90
CA PHE A 310 -2.37 12.78 -14.80
C PHE A 310 -3.03 11.58 -14.15
N LYS A 311 -4.10 11.08 -14.75
CA LYS A 311 -4.95 10.03 -14.20
C LYS A 311 -4.86 8.74 -15.01
N LEU A 312 -4.74 7.62 -14.29
CA LEU A 312 -4.73 6.29 -14.86
C LEU A 312 -6.03 5.58 -14.51
N TYR A 313 -6.61 4.85 -15.47
CA TYR A 313 -7.74 3.98 -15.15
C TYR A 313 -7.26 2.77 -14.36
N ASN A 314 -7.81 2.59 -13.17
CA ASN A 314 -7.60 1.42 -12.33
C ASN A 314 -8.76 1.31 -11.33
N TYR A 315 -9.16 0.10 -10.95
CA TYR A 315 -10.31 -0.15 -10.06
C TYR A 315 -11.60 0.61 -10.46
N ALA A 316 -11.87 0.68 -11.77
CA ALA A 316 -12.99 1.43 -12.33
C ALA A 316 -13.05 2.90 -11.91
N GLU A 317 -11.91 3.52 -11.56
CA GLU A 317 -11.73 4.94 -11.32
C GLU A 317 -10.59 5.53 -12.16
N PHE A 318 -10.56 6.86 -12.28
CA PHE A 318 -9.42 7.59 -12.85
C PHE A 318 -8.54 8.11 -11.70
N TYR A 319 -7.64 7.24 -11.23
CA TYR A 319 -6.74 7.52 -10.11
C TYR A 319 -5.63 8.50 -10.52
N THR A 320 -5.41 9.56 -9.73
CA THR A 320 -4.31 10.52 -9.97
C THR A 320 -2.97 9.87 -9.64
N VAL A 321 -2.15 9.60 -10.66
CA VAL A 321 -0.79 9.05 -10.47
C VAL A 321 0.26 10.15 -10.37
N ALA A 322 0.00 11.34 -10.93
CA ALA A 322 0.87 12.50 -10.79
C ALA A 322 0.05 13.80 -10.77
N ARG A 323 0.50 14.76 -9.96
CA ARG A 323 -0.05 16.12 -9.91
C ARG A 323 1.06 17.12 -10.21
N LYS A 324 0.79 18.05 -11.12
CA LYS A 324 1.67 19.16 -11.50
C LYS A 324 0.88 20.46 -11.44
N GLN A 325 1.59 21.58 -11.34
CA GLN A 325 1.02 22.91 -11.53
C GLN A 325 1.47 23.45 -12.88
N SER A 326 0.59 24.15 -13.59
CA SER A 326 0.97 24.85 -14.81
C SER A 326 1.81 26.09 -14.51
N ASP A 327 2.81 26.34 -15.34
CA ASP A 327 3.67 27.53 -15.27
C ASP A 327 2.96 28.81 -15.78
N GLU A 328 3.69 29.92 -15.90
CA GLU A 328 3.17 31.21 -16.39
C GLU A 328 2.62 31.13 -17.83
N GLU A 329 3.13 30.20 -18.65
CA GLU A 329 2.63 29.94 -20.01
C GLU A 329 1.47 28.93 -20.03
N GLY A 330 1.01 28.49 -18.87
CA GLY A 330 -0.03 27.48 -18.72
C GLY A 330 0.45 26.07 -19.04
N LYS A 331 1.75 25.78 -18.98
CA LYS A 331 2.33 24.48 -19.34
C LYS A 331 2.70 23.63 -18.15
N ALA A 332 2.52 22.31 -18.27
CA ALA A 332 3.03 21.31 -17.34
C ALA A 332 3.52 20.09 -18.14
N SER A 333 4.56 19.40 -17.66
CA SER A 333 5.11 18.22 -18.35
C SER A 333 5.29 17.03 -17.43
N LEU A 334 5.20 15.83 -17.99
CA LEU A 334 5.47 14.56 -17.33
C LEU A 334 6.22 13.63 -18.27
N THR A 335 7.17 12.86 -17.74
CA THR A 335 7.73 11.69 -18.42
C THR A 335 7.01 10.43 -17.93
N ALA A 336 6.46 9.63 -18.85
CA ALA A 336 5.71 8.42 -18.51
C ALA A 336 6.00 7.29 -19.51
N GLY A 337 5.52 6.08 -19.18
CA GLY A 337 5.50 4.95 -20.12
C GLY A 337 4.67 5.26 -21.37
N LYS A 338 4.98 4.61 -22.50
CA LYS A 338 4.33 4.87 -23.81
C LYS A 338 2.92 4.26 -23.93
N GLY A 339 1.95 4.83 -23.21
CA GLY A 339 0.54 4.43 -23.23
C GLY A 339 -0.40 5.62 -22.98
N ASP A 340 -1.66 5.33 -22.70
CA ASP A 340 -2.71 6.34 -22.54
C ASP A 340 -2.95 6.73 -21.07
N MET A 341 -3.13 8.02 -20.82
CA MET A 341 -3.67 8.56 -19.56
C MET A 341 -4.81 9.55 -19.84
N LEU A 342 -5.66 9.78 -18.83
CA LEU A 342 -6.58 10.92 -18.82
C LEU A 342 -5.89 12.09 -18.12
N VAL A 343 -5.72 13.22 -18.81
CA VAL A 343 -5.27 14.46 -18.20
C VAL A 343 -6.51 15.22 -17.72
N TRP A 344 -6.55 15.56 -16.44
CA TRP A 344 -7.60 16.34 -15.82
C TRP A 344 -7.02 17.64 -15.29
N VAL A 345 -7.63 18.77 -15.63
CA VAL A 345 -7.17 20.08 -15.21
C VAL A 345 -8.28 20.80 -14.46
N SER A 346 -7.94 21.41 -13.32
CA SER A 346 -8.92 22.13 -12.51
C SER A 346 -8.32 23.38 -11.86
N LYS A 347 -9.11 24.45 -11.80
CA LYS A 347 -8.82 25.67 -11.03
C LYS A 347 -10.11 26.46 -10.82
N ASN A 348 -10.31 26.95 -9.59
CA ASN A 348 -11.43 27.83 -9.20
C ASN A 348 -12.82 27.32 -9.63
N GLY A 349 -13.08 26.02 -9.49
CA GLY A 349 -14.38 25.39 -9.78
C GLY A 349 -14.67 25.13 -11.27
N LYS A 350 -13.75 25.51 -12.16
CA LYS A 350 -13.76 25.09 -13.57
C LYS A 350 -12.82 23.91 -13.77
N PHE A 351 -13.16 23.04 -14.70
CA PHE A 351 -12.32 21.91 -15.06
C PHE A 351 -12.37 21.59 -16.55
N GLY A 352 -11.43 20.77 -17.00
CA GLY A 352 -11.33 20.23 -18.34
C GLY A 352 -10.59 18.91 -18.31
N TYR A 353 -10.81 18.06 -19.30
CA TYR A 353 -10.10 16.79 -19.40
C TYR A 353 -9.91 16.36 -20.85
N ALA A 354 -8.84 15.62 -21.11
CA ALA A 354 -8.56 15.03 -22.43
C ALA A 354 -7.68 13.79 -22.28
N LYS A 355 -7.77 12.86 -23.25
CA LYS A 355 -6.88 11.71 -23.33
C LYS A 355 -5.51 12.15 -23.88
N LEU A 356 -4.43 11.68 -23.27
CA LEU A 356 -3.05 11.87 -23.71
C LEU A 356 -2.41 10.51 -24.00
N SER A 357 -1.87 10.33 -25.20
CA SER A 357 -1.13 9.12 -25.59
C SER A 357 0.38 9.38 -25.62
N PHE A 358 1.08 9.00 -24.55
CA PHE A 358 2.53 9.19 -24.43
C PHE A 358 3.29 8.46 -25.54
N GLY A 359 4.23 9.15 -26.18
CA GLY A 359 5.02 8.65 -27.30
C GLY A 359 4.35 8.79 -28.68
N LYS A 360 3.07 9.17 -28.73
CA LYS A 360 2.37 9.61 -29.94
C LYS A 360 2.09 11.11 -29.91
N ASP A 361 1.61 11.58 -28.77
CA ASP A 361 1.29 12.99 -28.51
C ASP A 361 2.43 13.65 -27.74
N HIS A 362 3.12 14.61 -28.36
CA HIS A 362 4.17 15.40 -27.70
C HIS A 362 3.60 16.61 -26.96
N GLU A 363 2.49 17.17 -27.46
CA GLU A 363 1.80 18.31 -26.88
C GLU A 363 0.28 18.06 -26.87
N LEU A 364 -0.38 18.46 -25.79
CA LEU A 364 -1.83 18.39 -25.64
C LEU A 364 -2.35 19.70 -25.07
N THR A 365 -3.36 20.29 -25.72
CA THR A 365 -4.07 21.46 -25.15
C THR A 365 -5.33 21.00 -24.45
N VAL A 366 -5.47 21.32 -23.16
CA VAL A 366 -6.68 21.04 -22.36
C VAL A 366 -7.38 22.35 -22.07
N LYS A 367 -8.64 22.45 -22.50
CA LYS A 367 -9.49 23.62 -22.28
C LYS A 367 -10.31 23.44 -21.02
N MET A 368 -10.22 24.40 -20.08
CA MET A 368 -11.04 24.44 -18.87
C MET A 368 -12.40 25.10 -19.14
N ASP A 369 -13.29 24.36 -19.81
CA ASP A 369 -14.59 24.86 -20.27
C ASP A 369 -15.80 24.23 -19.57
N LYS A 370 -15.60 23.34 -18.59
CA LYS A 370 -16.67 22.64 -17.88
C LYS A 370 -16.87 23.17 -16.46
N THR A 371 -18.10 23.07 -15.98
CA THR A 371 -18.50 23.44 -14.62
C THR A 371 -19.26 22.31 -13.94
N VAL A 372 -19.25 22.31 -12.60
CA VAL A 372 -20.05 21.37 -11.81
C VAL A 372 -21.53 21.63 -12.11
N GLY A 373 -22.24 20.62 -12.60
CA GLY A 373 -23.63 20.78 -13.04
C GLY A 373 -23.88 20.28 -14.46
N ASP A 374 -22.86 20.23 -15.30
CA ASP A 374 -23.02 19.89 -16.71
C ASP A 374 -23.16 18.37 -16.89
N GLY A 375 -24.39 17.89 -17.09
CA GLY A 375 -24.68 16.48 -17.33
C GLY A 375 -24.26 16.05 -18.74
N HIS A 376 -23.34 15.10 -18.85
CA HIS A 376 -22.88 14.53 -20.13
C HIS A 376 -22.20 13.18 -19.90
N ALA A 377 -21.95 12.42 -20.98
CA ALA A 377 -21.20 11.18 -20.91
C ALA A 377 -20.11 11.13 -21.99
N VAL A 378 -18.99 10.49 -21.68
CA VAL A 378 -17.85 10.33 -22.58
C VAL A 378 -17.33 8.90 -22.53
N ASP A 379 -17.03 8.35 -23.70
CA ASP A 379 -16.45 7.02 -23.85
C ASP A 379 -14.94 7.16 -24.06
N PHE A 380 -14.15 6.38 -23.32
CA PHE A 380 -12.70 6.32 -23.44
C PHE A 380 -12.24 4.92 -23.82
N GLU A 381 -11.23 4.86 -24.68
CA GLU A 381 -10.44 3.66 -24.93
C GLU A 381 -9.00 3.97 -24.52
N LEU A 382 -8.51 3.23 -23.52
CA LEU A 382 -7.23 3.48 -22.88
C LEU A 382 -6.29 2.30 -23.14
N VAL A 383 -5.25 2.55 -23.92
CA VAL A 383 -4.28 1.52 -24.32
C VAL A 383 -3.05 1.58 -23.40
N PRO A 384 -2.72 0.50 -22.67
CA PRO A 384 -1.50 0.46 -21.88
C PRO A 384 -0.26 0.33 -22.77
N PRO A 385 0.95 0.63 -22.25
CA PRO A 385 2.18 0.38 -22.98
C PRO A 385 2.34 -1.10 -23.37
N PRO A 386 2.98 -1.38 -24.53
CA PRO A 386 3.28 -2.74 -24.95
C PRO A 386 4.38 -3.35 -24.08
N GLU A 387 4.35 -4.67 -23.93
CA GLU A 387 5.39 -5.39 -23.20
C GLU A 387 6.73 -5.43 -23.94
N ASN A 388 7.80 -4.99 -23.28
CA ASN A 388 9.15 -4.95 -23.82
C ASN A 388 10.24 -5.24 -22.77
N ALA A 389 9.95 -6.05 -21.76
CA ALA A 389 10.90 -6.37 -20.70
C ALA A 389 12.14 -7.10 -21.21
N GLU A 390 13.31 -6.59 -20.84
CA GLU A 390 14.61 -7.25 -21.05
C GLU A 390 14.99 -7.98 -19.76
N LEU A 391 15.22 -9.30 -19.86
CA LEU A 391 15.59 -10.13 -18.72
C LEU A 391 17.10 -10.38 -18.72
N PRO A 392 17.80 -10.24 -17.58
CA PRO A 392 19.19 -10.67 -17.47
C PRO A 392 19.29 -12.17 -17.70
N THR A 393 20.44 -12.62 -18.24
CA THR A 393 20.69 -14.04 -18.46
C THR A 393 21.01 -14.73 -17.13
N VAL A 394 20.34 -15.86 -16.88
CA VAL A 394 20.57 -16.72 -15.72
C VAL A 394 20.88 -18.13 -16.21
N THR A 395 21.97 -18.73 -15.76
CA THR A 395 22.29 -20.11 -16.14
C THR A 395 21.41 -21.11 -15.37
N PRO A 396 21.14 -22.31 -15.93
CA PRO A 396 20.42 -23.36 -15.20
C PRO A 396 21.05 -23.71 -13.85
N GLU A 397 22.37 -23.63 -13.72
CA GLU A 397 23.11 -23.90 -12.49
C GLU A 397 22.84 -22.82 -11.43
N GLN A 398 22.86 -21.54 -11.82
CA GLN A 398 22.52 -20.42 -10.93
C GLN A 398 21.08 -20.55 -10.42
N ARG A 399 20.14 -20.83 -11.33
CA ARG A 399 18.73 -21.07 -11.00
C ARG A 399 18.59 -22.24 -10.02
N ALA A 400 19.21 -23.37 -10.31
CA ALA A 400 19.14 -24.55 -9.46
C ALA A 400 19.80 -24.34 -8.08
N ALA A 401 20.87 -23.54 -8.00
CA ALA A 401 21.49 -23.17 -6.73
C ALA A 401 20.56 -22.29 -5.88
N ASN A 402 19.97 -21.27 -6.50
CA ASN A 402 18.99 -20.39 -5.86
C ASN A 402 17.77 -21.17 -5.35
N ASP A 403 17.21 -22.05 -6.19
CA ASP A 403 16.06 -22.89 -5.83
C ASP A 403 16.37 -23.82 -4.64
N ARG A 404 17.59 -24.36 -4.53
CA ARG A 404 18.00 -25.14 -3.35
C ARG A 404 18.09 -24.26 -2.10
N ARG A 405 18.59 -23.04 -2.27
CA ARG A 405 18.74 -22.08 -1.18
C ARG A 405 17.37 -21.64 -0.63
N MET A 406 16.44 -21.28 -1.51
CA MET A 406 15.07 -20.92 -1.13
C MET A 406 14.35 -22.03 -0.36
N VAL A 407 14.58 -23.30 -0.68
CA VAL A 407 14.02 -24.43 0.11
C VAL A 407 14.54 -24.45 1.53
N HIS A 408 15.83 -24.19 1.70
CA HIS A 408 16.42 -24.13 3.03
C HIS A 408 15.86 -22.93 3.81
N GLU A 409 15.71 -21.78 3.16
CA GLU A 409 15.14 -20.57 3.75
C GLU A 409 13.67 -20.77 4.17
N ASP A 410 12.87 -21.41 3.31
CA ASP A 410 11.50 -21.83 3.64
C ASP A 410 11.48 -22.72 4.90
N SER A 411 12.45 -23.63 5.05
CA SER A 411 12.53 -24.50 6.23
C SER A 411 12.81 -23.73 7.52
N ILE A 412 13.64 -22.67 7.45
CA ILE A 412 13.93 -21.78 8.59
C ILE A 412 12.66 -21.04 8.99
N ARG A 413 11.98 -20.44 8.02
CA ARG A 413 10.74 -19.69 8.26
C ARG A 413 9.64 -20.60 8.82
N ASN A 414 9.45 -21.78 8.23
CA ASN A 414 8.44 -22.73 8.68
C ASN A 414 8.73 -23.28 10.08
N ALA A 415 9.99 -23.47 10.45
CA ALA A 415 10.36 -23.82 11.82
C ALA A 415 9.93 -22.73 12.82
N TYR A 416 10.11 -21.45 12.48
CA TYR A 416 9.61 -20.34 13.29
C TYR A 416 8.08 -20.32 13.36
N VAL A 417 7.39 -20.43 12.22
CA VAL A 417 5.91 -20.44 12.16
C VAL A 417 5.30 -21.61 12.94
N SER A 418 5.98 -22.76 13.00
CA SER A 418 5.51 -23.93 13.76
C SER A 418 5.41 -23.69 15.27
N MET A 419 6.04 -22.62 15.78
CA MET A 419 5.96 -22.24 17.19
C MET A 419 4.70 -21.43 17.55
N PHE A 420 3.90 -21.05 16.55
CA PHE A 420 2.69 -20.24 16.76
C PHE A 420 1.52 -21.08 17.29
N MET A 421 0.47 -20.41 17.78
CA MET A 421 -0.76 -21.09 18.20
C MET A 421 -1.43 -21.78 17.03
N THR A 422 -1.75 -23.07 17.22
CA THR A 422 -2.63 -23.86 16.37
C THR A 422 -4.07 -23.78 16.87
N ASP A 423 -5.05 -24.18 16.04
CA ASP A 423 -6.45 -24.26 16.49
C ASP A 423 -6.59 -25.14 17.75
N GLU A 424 -5.92 -26.30 17.78
CA GLU A 424 -5.95 -27.21 18.91
C GLU A 424 -5.39 -26.58 20.20
N THR A 425 -4.20 -25.97 20.12
CA THR A 425 -3.55 -25.37 21.30
C THR A 425 -4.28 -24.12 21.78
N ALA A 426 -4.88 -23.34 20.87
CA ALA A 426 -5.71 -22.20 21.21
C ALA A 426 -7.04 -22.59 21.88
N ARG A 427 -7.70 -23.66 21.41
CA ARG A 427 -8.90 -24.22 22.06
C ARG A 427 -8.58 -24.80 23.44
N TYR A 428 -7.44 -25.47 23.58
CA TYR A 428 -6.97 -25.94 24.88
C TYR A 428 -6.80 -24.77 25.87
N PHE A 429 -6.14 -23.68 25.45
CA PHE A 429 -6.03 -22.46 26.23
C PHE A 429 -7.42 -21.89 26.60
N ALA A 430 -8.35 -21.82 25.65
CA ALA A 430 -9.71 -21.33 25.90
C ALA A 430 -10.43 -22.12 27.01
N ARG A 431 -10.31 -23.46 27.00
CA ARG A 431 -10.87 -24.34 28.04
C ARG A 431 -10.25 -24.08 29.40
N GLN A 432 -8.93 -23.92 29.48
CA GLN A 432 -8.23 -23.63 30.74
C GLN A 432 -8.74 -22.35 31.41
N TYR A 433 -9.01 -21.31 30.61
CA TYR A 433 -9.47 -20.01 31.11
C TYR A 433 -10.99 -19.83 31.09
N LYS A 434 -11.75 -20.87 30.70
CA LYS A 434 -13.22 -20.85 30.56
C LYS A 434 -13.68 -19.68 29.69
N LEU A 435 -13.15 -19.64 28.46
CA LEU A 435 -13.48 -18.68 27.40
C LEU A 435 -14.18 -19.39 26.24
N ASP A 436 -14.76 -18.62 25.33
CA ASP A 436 -15.36 -19.13 24.09
C ASP A 436 -14.29 -19.76 23.18
N GLU A 437 -14.37 -21.06 22.92
CA GLU A 437 -13.35 -21.80 22.18
C GLU A 437 -13.18 -21.32 20.72
N ASP A 438 -14.28 -21.05 20.02
CA ASP A 438 -14.26 -20.67 18.59
C ASP A 438 -13.78 -19.23 18.40
N ALA A 439 -14.17 -18.32 19.28
CA ALA A 439 -13.68 -16.94 19.27
C ALA A 439 -12.19 -16.89 19.62
N VAL A 440 -11.77 -17.57 20.68
CA VAL A 440 -10.37 -17.58 21.13
C VAL A 440 -9.47 -18.24 20.10
N SER A 441 -9.88 -19.37 19.50
CA SER A 441 -9.11 -20.04 18.45
C SER A 441 -8.83 -19.10 17.28
N ARG A 442 -9.90 -18.49 16.72
CA ARG A 442 -9.77 -17.54 15.60
C ARG A 442 -8.83 -16.38 15.93
N ILE A 443 -8.95 -15.80 17.13
CA ILE A 443 -8.12 -14.67 17.55
C ILE A 443 -6.65 -15.06 17.75
N LEU A 444 -6.38 -16.15 18.48
CA LEU A 444 -5.01 -16.55 18.80
C LEU A 444 -4.25 -17.05 17.55
N VAL A 445 -4.91 -17.79 16.66
CA VAL A 445 -4.31 -18.20 15.38
C VAL A 445 -4.01 -16.97 14.51
N ALA A 446 -4.96 -16.02 14.41
CA ALA A 446 -4.77 -14.79 13.63
C ALA A 446 -3.68 -13.86 14.19
N SER A 447 -3.36 -13.95 15.48
CA SER A 447 -2.33 -13.13 16.14
C SER A 447 -0.89 -13.54 15.83
N ARG A 448 -0.66 -14.70 15.19
CA ARG A 448 0.66 -15.16 14.70
C ARG A 448 1.74 -15.05 15.79
N GLY A 449 2.91 -14.48 15.51
CA GLY A 449 3.98 -14.31 16.50
C GLY A 449 3.64 -13.39 17.67
N ASN A 450 2.51 -12.67 17.66
CA ASN A 450 2.04 -11.84 18.78
C ASN A 450 1.13 -12.61 19.76
N HIS A 451 0.90 -13.90 19.53
CA HIS A 451 -0.02 -14.71 20.33
C HIS A 451 0.24 -14.69 21.84
N ARG A 452 1.50 -14.52 22.27
CA ARG A 452 1.84 -14.43 23.70
C ARG A 452 1.25 -13.19 24.37
N VAL A 453 1.22 -12.06 23.66
CA VAL A 453 0.64 -10.81 24.18
C VAL A 453 -0.87 -10.96 24.34
N ILE A 454 -1.52 -11.54 23.33
CA ILE A 454 -2.97 -11.77 23.36
C ILE A 454 -3.35 -12.81 24.42
N ALA A 455 -2.58 -13.90 24.55
CA ALA A 455 -2.78 -14.90 25.59
C ALA A 455 -2.59 -14.32 27.00
N ASP A 456 -1.55 -13.49 27.24
CA ASP A 456 -1.36 -12.82 28.54
C ASP A 456 -2.51 -11.86 28.85
N PHE A 457 -2.99 -11.11 27.85
CA PHE A 457 -4.18 -10.26 28.02
C PHE A 457 -5.41 -11.08 28.43
N MET A 458 -5.75 -12.14 27.70
CA MET A 458 -6.88 -13.01 28.01
C MET A 458 -6.73 -13.68 29.38
N ALA A 459 -5.51 -14.12 29.71
CA ALA A 459 -5.18 -14.75 30.98
C ALA A 459 -5.28 -13.79 32.18
N ARG A 460 -5.41 -12.48 31.98
CA ARG A 460 -5.64 -11.47 33.02
C ARG A 460 -7.12 -11.14 33.24
N LEU A 461 -8.04 -11.64 32.40
CA LEU A 461 -9.48 -11.42 32.54
C LEU A 461 -10.07 -12.34 33.62
N ARG A 462 -10.48 -11.77 34.76
CA ARG A 462 -10.88 -12.53 35.97
C ARG A 462 -12.40 -12.76 36.09
N SER A 463 -13.22 -11.79 35.69
CA SER A 463 -14.68 -11.86 35.79
C SER A 463 -15.33 -12.16 34.43
N GLU A 464 -16.51 -12.77 34.43
CA GLU A 464 -17.28 -13.02 33.19
C GLU A 464 -17.54 -11.73 32.39
N LYS A 465 -17.78 -10.60 33.09
CA LYS A 465 -17.91 -9.28 32.46
C LYS A 465 -16.61 -8.85 31.77
N SER A 466 -15.45 -9.05 32.40
CA SER A 466 -14.14 -8.72 31.81
C SER A 466 -13.79 -9.64 30.65
N LYS A 467 -14.11 -10.94 30.73
CA LYS A 467 -13.90 -11.90 29.66
C LYS A 467 -14.70 -11.54 28.41
N ARG A 468 -16.01 -11.33 28.58
CA ARG A 468 -16.89 -10.89 27.48
C ARG A 468 -16.43 -9.56 26.88
N GLY A 469 -16.02 -8.62 27.73
CA GLY A 469 -15.55 -7.32 27.27
C GLY A 469 -14.21 -7.36 26.53
N GLY A 470 -13.28 -8.21 26.97
CA GLY A 470 -11.98 -8.38 26.33
C GLY A 470 -12.10 -9.12 24.99
N LEU A 471 -12.95 -10.17 24.91
CA LEU A 471 -13.23 -10.84 23.65
C LEU A 471 -13.90 -9.91 22.64
N ASP A 472 -14.91 -9.13 23.07
CA ASP A 472 -15.56 -8.14 22.22
C ASP A 472 -14.58 -7.08 21.70
N LEU A 473 -13.61 -6.63 22.52
CA LEU A 473 -12.54 -5.72 22.08
C LEU A 473 -11.68 -6.36 20.99
N LEU A 474 -11.20 -7.59 21.22
CA LEU A 474 -10.31 -8.30 20.29
C LEU A 474 -11.00 -8.65 18.97
N GLN A 475 -12.32 -8.84 18.96
CA GLN A 475 -13.11 -9.07 17.75
C GLN A 475 -13.40 -7.81 16.94
N ARG A 476 -13.07 -6.62 17.46
CA ARG A 476 -13.37 -5.31 16.84
C ARG A 476 -12.17 -4.64 16.20
N ILE A 477 -10.96 -5.08 16.55
CA ILE A 477 -9.72 -4.64 15.92
C ILE A 477 -9.44 -5.49 14.69
N SER A 478 -8.62 -4.97 13.78
CA SER A 478 -8.33 -5.67 12.52
C SER A 478 -7.48 -6.93 12.76
N ALA A 479 -7.44 -7.83 11.77
CA ALA A 479 -6.55 -8.98 11.80
C ALA A 479 -5.07 -8.56 11.91
N LYS A 480 -4.69 -7.40 11.35
CA LYS A 480 -3.33 -6.86 11.46
C LYS A 480 -3.04 -6.35 12.88
N ASP A 481 -4.03 -5.72 13.53
CA ASP A 481 -3.89 -5.26 14.92
C ASP A 481 -3.64 -6.42 15.88
N LEU A 482 -4.23 -7.59 15.66
CA LEU A 482 -3.93 -8.77 16.48
C LEU A 482 -2.44 -9.18 16.42
N ARG A 483 -1.74 -8.84 15.34
CA ARG A 483 -0.33 -9.19 15.10
C ARG A 483 0.65 -8.19 15.69
N ASP A 484 0.19 -7.02 16.11
CA ASP A 484 1.09 -5.99 16.66
C ASP A 484 0.58 -5.14 17.82
N VAL A 485 -0.68 -5.31 18.25
CA VAL A 485 -1.19 -4.64 19.46
C VAL A 485 -0.40 -5.04 20.70
N THR A 486 -0.13 -4.07 21.56
CA THR A 486 0.58 -4.27 22.82
C THR A 486 -0.39 -4.56 23.96
N LEU A 487 0.12 -5.21 25.01
CA LEU A 487 -0.66 -5.46 26.23
C LEU A 487 -1.15 -4.14 26.87
N GLU A 488 -0.32 -3.09 26.81
CA GLU A 488 -0.63 -1.77 27.34
C GLU A 488 -1.88 -1.17 26.69
N VAL A 489 -1.96 -1.20 25.35
CA VAL A 489 -3.13 -0.72 24.60
C VAL A 489 -4.40 -1.45 25.03
N LEU A 490 -4.34 -2.79 25.08
CA LEU A 490 -5.50 -3.61 25.43
C LEU A 490 -5.96 -3.32 26.87
N MET A 491 -5.03 -3.23 27.81
CA MET A 491 -5.33 -2.96 29.22
C MET A 491 -5.86 -1.55 29.45
N ASP A 492 -5.30 -0.56 28.77
CA ASP A 492 -5.75 0.83 28.81
C ASP A 492 -7.21 0.94 28.35
N HIS A 493 -7.56 0.28 27.25
CA HIS A 493 -8.90 0.33 26.68
C HIS A 493 -9.95 -0.45 27.49
N MET A 494 -9.53 -1.44 28.27
CA MET A 494 -10.41 -2.10 29.25
C MET A 494 -10.87 -1.17 30.38
N GLN A 495 -10.19 -0.04 30.60
CA GLN A 495 -10.58 0.98 31.60
C GLN A 495 -11.69 1.93 31.12
N SER A 496 -12.18 1.75 29.89
CA SER A 496 -13.21 2.61 29.28
C SER A 496 -14.48 2.70 30.15
N ARG A 497 -14.95 3.93 30.39
CA ARG A 497 -16.21 4.19 31.10
C ARG A 497 -17.41 3.84 30.22
N MET A 498 -18.41 3.18 30.78
CA MET A 498 -19.63 2.81 30.09
C MET A 498 -20.42 4.06 29.65
N CYS A 499 -20.83 4.12 28.38
CA CYS A 499 -21.83 5.09 27.91
C CYS A 499 -23.25 4.50 28.00
N LYS A 500 -24.29 5.33 27.83
CA LYS A 500 -25.70 4.93 28.01
C LYS A 500 -26.06 3.69 27.17
N ASN A 501 -25.71 3.71 25.89
CA ASN A 501 -25.97 2.61 24.97
C ASN A 501 -24.82 1.59 24.97
N ALA A 502 -25.12 0.33 25.33
CA ALA A 502 -24.14 -0.74 25.43
C ALA A 502 -23.57 -1.18 24.07
N ASP A 503 -24.29 -1.05 22.96
CA ASP A 503 -23.75 -1.30 21.62
C ASP A 503 -22.77 -0.18 21.21
N HIS A 504 -23.16 1.09 21.37
CA HIS A 504 -22.26 2.22 21.09
C HIS A 504 -20.97 2.15 21.92
N PHE A 505 -21.09 1.70 23.18
CA PHE A 505 -19.94 1.49 24.04
C PHE A 505 -18.95 0.49 23.44
N ARG A 506 -19.45 -0.67 22.98
CA ARG A 506 -18.63 -1.73 22.39
C ARG A 506 -18.03 -1.30 21.05
N ARG A 507 -18.83 -0.69 20.17
CA ARG A 507 -18.41 -0.31 18.81
C ARG A 507 -17.44 0.87 18.77
N TYR A 508 -17.66 1.87 19.62
CA TYR A 508 -16.99 3.15 19.52
C TYR A 508 -16.14 3.43 20.75
N VAL A 509 -16.70 3.40 21.96
CA VAL A 509 -15.98 3.87 23.16
C VAL A 509 -14.83 2.95 23.55
N ARG A 510 -15.07 1.64 23.63
CA ARG A 510 -14.07 0.63 24.00
C ARG A 510 -13.12 0.28 22.84
N ASN A 511 -13.60 0.37 21.61
CA ASN A 511 -12.82 0.01 20.43
C ASN A 511 -11.62 0.97 20.28
N PRO A 512 -10.37 0.50 20.36
CA PRO A 512 -9.19 1.34 20.19
C PRO A 512 -9.07 1.89 18.77
N ARG A 513 -9.55 1.15 17.78
CA ARG A 513 -9.45 1.43 16.36
C ARG A 513 -10.38 2.57 15.95
N VAL A 514 -9.83 3.64 15.40
CA VAL A 514 -10.56 4.80 14.85
C VAL A 514 -10.52 4.77 13.32
N SER A 515 -9.33 4.64 12.73
CA SER A 515 -9.08 4.59 11.29
C SER A 515 -7.90 3.64 10.99
N ASN A 516 -6.87 4.06 10.26
CA ASN A 516 -5.71 3.24 9.85
C ASN A 516 -4.43 3.50 10.69
N GLU A 517 -4.52 4.15 11.84
CA GLU A 517 -3.39 4.46 12.74
C GLU A 517 -2.74 3.23 13.39
N MET A 518 -1.57 3.40 14.03
CA MET A 518 -1.12 2.41 15.01
C MET A 518 -1.95 2.56 16.30
N LEU A 519 -2.36 1.45 16.91
CA LEU A 519 -3.13 1.52 18.17
C LEU A 519 -2.23 1.99 19.32
N THR A 520 -2.69 2.97 20.08
CA THR A 520 -1.95 3.58 21.21
C THR A 520 -2.79 3.60 22.51
N PRO A 521 -2.15 3.57 23.69
CA PRO A 521 -2.85 3.55 25.00
C PRO A 521 -3.30 4.95 25.44
N TYR A 522 -4.20 5.57 24.68
CA TYR A 522 -4.54 6.99 24.86
C TYR A 522 -5.55 7.28 26.01
N LYS A 523 -6.29 6.30 26.55
CA LYS A 523 -7.34 6.54 27.56
C LYS A 523 -6.75 7.04 28.86
N GLY A 524 -5.73 6.35 29.36
CA GLY A 524 -5.01 6.66 30.59
C GLY A 524 -4.29 8.00 30.50
N PHE A 525 -3.77 8.34 29.32
CA PHE A 525 -3.18 9.64 29.03
C PHE A 525 -4.22 10.76 29.17
N PHE A 526 -5.33 10.71 28.42
CA PHE A 526 -6.34 11.78 28.46
C PHE A 526 -7.04 11.90 29.80
N LYS A 527 -7.17 10.80 30.56
CA LYS A 527 -7.66 10.83 31.94
C LYS A 527 -6.78 11.67 32.87
N LYS A 528 -5.49 11.81 32.58
CA LYS A 528 -4.55 12.66 33.34
C LYS A 528 -4.43 14.06 32.73
N ALA A 529 -4.42 14.16 31.41
CA ALA A 529 -4.18 15.40 30.69
C ALA A 529 -5.40 16.36 30.72
N VAL A 530 -6.62 15.83 30.82
CA VAL A 530 -7.86 16.61 30.87
C VAL A 530 -8.38 16.66 32.30
N SER A 531 -8.73 17.87 32.77
CA SER A 531 -9.32 18.05 34.10
C SER A 531 -10.65 17.30 34.22
N LYS A 532 -11.06 16.97 35.46
CA LYS A 532 -12.35 16.28 35.66
C LYS A 532 -13.51 17.20 35.27
N GLU A 533 -13.37 18.48 35.56
CA GLU A 533 -14.32 19.53 35.26
C GLU A 533 -14.55 19.64 33.75
N ASP A 534 -13.47 19.72 32.97
CA ASP A 534 -13.56 19.77 31.50
C ASP A 534 -14.12 18.47 30.92
N ALA A 535 -13.70 17.31 31.43
CA ALA A 535 -14.19 16.02 30.95
C ALA A 535 -15.72 15.87 31.15
N GLU A 536 -16.26 16.30 32.30
CA GLU A 536 -17.71 16.29 32.52
C GLU A 536 -18.42 17.38 31.71
N ALA A 537 -17.80 18.55 31.49
CA ALA A 537 -18.33 19.59 30.62
C ALA A 537 -18.43 19.14 29.15
N TYR A 538 -17.39 18.50 28.61
CA TYR A 538 -17.39 17.93 27.26
C TYR A 538 -18.39 16.78 27.13
N LYS A 539 -18.55 15.96 28.16
CA LYS A 539 -19.54 14.88 28.15
C LYS A 539 -20.98 15.41 28.18
N ALA A 540 -21.23 16.49 28.91
CA ALA A 540 -22.53 17.14 28.95
C ALA A 540 -22.84 17.87 27.63
N GLU A 541 -21.83 18.48 27.01
CA GLU A 541 -21.94 19.24 25.77
C GLU A 541 -20.74 18.97 24.84
N PRO A 542 -20.79 17.91 24.00
CA PRO A 542 -19.67 17.51 23.14
C PRO A 542 -19.15 18.59 22.20
N MET A 543 -19.97 19.59 21.86
CA MET A 543 -19.56 20.72 21.02
C MET A 543 -18.50 21.61 21.68
N LYS A 544 -18.40 21.62 23.02
CA LYS A 544 -17.29 22.28 23.72
C LYS A 544 -15.94 21.63 23.40
N LEU A 545 -15.92 20.31 23.21
CA LEU A 545 -14.71 19.61 22.79
C LEU A 545 -14.34 19.96 21.34
N VAL A 546 -15.34 20.06 20.45
CA VAL A 546 -15.15 20.50 19.06
C VAL A 546 -14.50 21.89 19.04
N ALA A 547 -15.08 22.84 19.77
CA ALA A 547 -14.54 24.20 19.88
C ALA A 547 -13.12 24.21 20.44
N TRP A 548 -12.84 23.40 21.47
CA TRP A 548 -11.50 23.30 22.05
C TRP A 548 -10.49 22.77 21.03
N VAL A 549 -10.83 21.72 20.27
CA VAL A 549 -9.93 21.17 19.24
C VAL A 549 -9.67 22.19 18.13
N ALA A 550 -10.71 22.85 17.62
CA ALA A 550 -10.58 23.87 16.59
C ALA A 550 -9.71 25.06 17.03
N GLN A 551 -9.77 25.42 18.32
CA GLN A 551 -8.98 26.51 18.88
C GLN A 551 -7.53 26.13 19.20
N ASN A 552 -7.28 24.88 19.62
CA ASN A 552 -5.99 24.48 20.19
C ASN A 552 -5.12 23.63 19.26
N ILE A 553 -5.67 23.10 18.15
CA ILE A 553 -4.93 22.28 17.20
C ILE A 553 -4.86 23.01 15.85
N ARG A 554 -3.65 23.44 15.47
CA ARG A 554 -3.40 24.03 14.15
C ARG A 554 -3.34 22.92 13.11
N VAL A 555 -4.19 23.00 12.08
CA VAL A 555 -4.13 22.07 10.95
C VAL A 555 -3.04 22.50 9.97
N ASP A 556 -2.12 21.58 9.67
CA ASP A 556 -1.04 21.75 8.71
C ASP A 556 -0.90 20.45 7.90
N ASN A 557 -1.47 20.42 6.69
CA ASN A 557 -1.53 19.20 5.88
C ASN A 557 -0.14 18.77 5.36
N ASP A 558 0.86 19.65 5.42
CA ASP A 558 2.21 19.35 4.94
C ASP A 558 3.12 18.81 6.06
N CYS A 559 2.70 18.90 7.32
CA CYS A 559 3.56 18.56 8.47
C CYS A 559 3.90 17.07 8.58
N ASN A 560 3.05 16.19 8.04
CA ASN A 560 3.14 14.74 8.23
C ASN A 560 3.18 13.96 6.90
N LEU A 561 3.57 14.62 5.80
CA LEU A 561 3.64 13.99 4.49
C LEU A 561 4.58 12.78 4.49
N GLY A 562 4.05 11.63 4.10
CA GLY A 562 4.79 10.35 4.05
C GLY A 562 4.85 9.59 5.38
N GLY A 563 4.34 10.15 6.48
CA GLY A 563 4.27 9.49 7.78
C GLY A 563 3.01 8.64 7.99
N ALA A 564 3.02 7.84 9.05
CA ALA A 564 1.81 7.25 9.62
C ALA A 564 0.94 8.36 10.27
N PRO A 565 -0.37 8.14 10.51
CA PRO A 565 -1.17 9.09 11.29
C PRO A 565 -0.52 9.38 12.64
N ILE A 566 -0.44 10.66 13.02
CA ILE A 566 0.18 11.09 14.28
C ILE A 566 -0.64 10.53 15.45
N SER A 567 0.02 9.99 16.47
CA SER A 567 -0.68 9.47 17.64
C SER A 567 -1.52 10.55 18.34
N PRO A 568 -2.62 10.19 19.04
CA PRO A 568 -3.41 11.16 19.80
C PRO A 568 -2.58 11.92 20.85
N GLU A 569 -1.59 11.27 21.45
CA GLU A 569 -0.66 11.92 22.37
C GLU A 569 0.30 12.87 21.63
N GLY A 570 0.78 12.49 20.45
CA GLY A 570 1.63 13.34 19.61
C GLY A 570 0.92 14.63 19.18
N VAL A 571 -0.34 14.53 18.73
CA VAL A 571 -1.17 15.71 18.41
C VAL A 571 -1.38 16.60 19.64
N TRP A 572 -1.59 16.00 20.81
CA TRP A 572 -1.70 16.76 22.06
C TRP A 572 -0.42 17.54 22.38
N LYS A 573 0.75 16.93 22.23
CA LYS A 573 2.06 17.56 22.52
C LYS A 573 2.39 18.66 21.52
N ALA A 574 2.25 18.38 20.23
CA ALA A 574 2.66 19.29 19.17
C ALA A 574 1.69 20.47 18.97
N ARG A 575 0.40 20.28 19.27
CA ARG A 575 -0.68 21.23 18.93
C ARG A 575 -0.77 21.54 17.43
N VAL A 576 -0.16 20.69 16.60
CA VAL A 576 -0.14 20.76 15.15
C VAL A 576 -0.39 19.35 14.62
N ALA A 577 -1.23 19.23 13.59
CA ALA A 577 -1.51 17.95 12.94
C ALA A 577 -2.01 18.15 11.51
N ASP A 578 -1.88 17.13 10.66
CA ASP A 578 -2.69 17.05 9.44
C ASP A 578 -4.17 16.79 9.80
N ALA A 579 -5.09 17.05 8.87
CA ALA A 579 -6.53 16.93 9.12
C ALA A 579 -6.95 15.52 9.58
N HIS A 580 -6.39 14.46 9.00
CA HIS A 580 -6.73 13.09 9.35
C HIS A 580 -6.27 12.72 10.76
N SER A 581 -5.04 13.10 11.11
CA SER A 581 -4.49 12.92 12.46
C SER A 581 -5.27 13.71 13.52
N ARG A 582 -5.72 14.94 13.21
CA ARG A 582 -6.61 15.72 14.09
C ARG A 582 -7.94 15.00 14.32
N ASP A 583 -8.52 14.43 13.27
CA ASP A 583 -9.81 13.75 13.35
C ASP A 583 -9.71 12.48 14.22
N ILE A 584 -8.63 11.71 14.08
CA ILE A 584 -8.31 10.56 14.95
C ILE A 584 -8.12 11.01 16.39
N PHE A 585 -7.39 12.11 16.61
CA PHE A 585 -7.18 12.70 17.93
C PHE A 585 -8.50 13.10 18.59
N PHE A 586 -9.38 13.83 17.88
CA PHE A 586 -10.69 14.22 18.41
C PHE A 586 -11.52 13.01 18.82
N VAL A 587 -11.64 12.01 17.94
CA VAL A 587 -12.39 10.79 18.24
C VAL A 587 -11.80 10.04 19.44
N SER A 588 -10.47 9.97 19.54
CA SER A 588 -9.77 9.32 20.66
C SER A 588 -10.03 10.04 21.99
N MET A 589 -9.94 11.38 21.99
CA MET A 589 -10.21 12.21 23.17
C MET A 589 -11.69 12.12 23.60
N ALA A 590 -12.64 12.20 22.66
CA ALA A 590 -14.07 12.03 22.90
C ALA A 590 -14.39 10.65 23.51
N ARG A 591 -13.86 9.58 22.91
CA ARG A 591 -14.05 8.21 23.41
C ARG A 591 -13.38 8.00 24.77
N SER A 592 -12.39 8.79 25.17
CA SER A 592 -11.79 8.72 26.52
C SER A 592 -12.74 9.24 27.60
N MET A 593 -13.70 10.09 27.23
CA MET A 593 -14.72 10.68 28.10
C MET A 593 -16.07 9.94 28.01
N ALA A 594 -16.09 8.76 27.36
CA ALA A 594 -17.28 7.98 27.07
C ALA A 594 -18.29 8.67 26.14
N ILE A 595 -17.80 9.53 25.23
CA ILE A 595 -18.59 10.11 24.15
C ILE A 595 -18.39 9.22 22.91
N PRO A 596 -19.44 8.55 22.40
CA PRO A 596 -19.33 7.75 21.19
C PRO A 596 -19.07 8.62 19.96
N ALA A 597 -17.98 8.34 19.24
CA ALA A 597 -17.58 9.08 18.03
C ALA A 597 -16.90 8.16 17.02
N ARG A 598 -16.89 8.52 15.74
CA ARG A 598 -16.20 7.79 14.65
C ARG A 598 -15.78 8.72 13.51
N ILE A 599 -14.93 8.22 12.64
CA ILE A 599 -14.75 8.76 11.28
C ILE A 599 -15.61 7.90 10.35
N ASN A 600 -16.42 8.53 9.50
CA ASN A 600 -17.26 7.84 8.53
C ASN A 600 -16.38 7.28 7.40
N GLY A 601 -16.37 5.96 7.21
CA GLY A 601 -15.51 5.31 6.20
C GLY A 601 -15.84 5.67 4.75
N VAL A 602 -17.04 6.18 4.46
CA VAL A 602 -17.47 6.55 3.10
C VAL A 602 -17.14 8.01 2.78
N THR A 603 -17.46 8.92 3.69
CA THR A 603 -17.32 10.36 3.46
C THR A 603 -16.07 10.97 4.09
N GLY A 604 -15.37 10.25 4.96
CA GLY A 604 -14.25 10.74 5.75
C GLY A 604 -14.64 11.70 6.88
N LYS A 605 -15.92 12.02 7.05
CA LYS A 605 -16.38 13.01 8.04
C LYS A 605 -16.32 12.46 9.48
N VAL A 606 -15.95 13.32 10.42
CA VAL A 606 -16.04 13.03 11.85
C VAL A 606 -17.50 13.08 12.30
N GLN A 607 -17.92 12.10 13.10
CA GLN A 607 -19.30 11.94 13.56
C GLN A 607 -19.38 11.69 15.06
N LEU A 608 -20.28 12.40 15.74
CA LEU A 608 -20.76 12.10 17.08
C LEU A 608 -21.97 11.17 16.99
N ILE A 609 -22.01 10.15 17.84
CA ILE A 609 -23.10 9.15 17.86
C ILE A 609 -23.94 9.35 19.12
N GLY A 610 -25.08 10.00 18.95
CA GLY A 610 -26.08 10.20 20.00
C GLY A 610 -27.11 9.06 20.04
N ASP A 611 -28.02 9.13 21.03
CA ASP A 611 -29.16 8.22 21.09
C ASP A 611 -30.22 8.57 20.02
N ASP A 612 -30.32 9.86 19.64
CA ASP A 612 -31.29 10.39 18.66
C ASP A 612 -30.77 10.40 17.21
N GLY A 613 -29.52 9.99 16.97
CA GLY A 613 -28.94 9.94 15.62
C GLY A 613 -27.44 10.22 15.55
N VAL A 614 -26.98 10.51 14.34
CA VAL A 614 -25.58 10.78 14.01
C VAL A 614 -25.43 12.24 13.62
N THR A 615 -24.48 12.94 14.24
CA THR A 615 -24.18 14.35 13.96
C THR A 615 -22.80 14.45 13.34
N ASP A 616 -22.71 15.01 12.12
CA ASP A 616 -21.44 15.36 11.49
C ASP A 616 -20.81 16.55 12.22
N VAL A 617 -19.51 16.49 12.43
CA VAL A 617 -18.74 17.53 13.11
C VAL A 617 -17.82 18.21 12.11
N ASP A 618 -17.86 19.54 12.06
CA ASP A 618 -16.85 20.33 11.36
C ASP A 618 -15.77 20.80 12.36
N LEU A 619 -14.56 20.31 12.17
CA LEU A 619 -13.38 20.68 12.96
C LEU A 619 -12.54 21.77 12.29
N ASN A 620 -12.95 22.28 11.12
CA ASN A 620 -12.27 23.37 10.42
C ASN A 620 -12.81 24.76 10.77
N HIS A 621 -13.86 24.85 11.59
CA HIS A 621 -14.56 26.10 11.90
C HIS A 621 -13.74 27.01 12.84
N HIS A 622 -13.62 28.29 12.49
CA HIS A 622 -12.93 29.28 13.33
C HIS A 622 -13.85 29.86 14.43
N PRO A 623 -13.33 30.16 15.63
CA PRO A 623 -14.13 30.55 16.80
C PRO A 623 -14.84 31.92 16.72
N GLU A 624 -14.54 32.76 15.73
CA GLU A 624 -15.18 34.08 15.55
C GLU A 624 -16.50 34.03 14.76
N GLU A 625 -16.77 32.93 14.07
CA GLU A 625 -18.09 32.67 13.51
C GLU A 625 -18.87 31.82 14.50
N PRO A 626 -20.16 32.10 14.78
CA PRO A 626 -20.97 31.20 15.58
C PRO A 626 -20.80 29.80 15.02
N VAL A 627 -20.70 28.79 15.88
CA VAL A 627 -20.88 27.39 15.47
C VAL A 627 -22.34 27.25 15.07
N PHE A 628 -22.71 27.88 13.96
CA PHE A 628 -23.79 27.41 13.15
C PHE A 628 -23.33 26.02 12.76
N MET A 629 -23.91 25.03 13.44
CA MET A 629 -24.28 23.81 12.74
C MET A 629 -24.65 24.27 11.33
N ALA A 630 -24.01 23.76 10.31
CA ALA A 630 -24.64 23.82 9.01
C ALA A 630 -25.97 23.08 9.20
N GLU A 631 -27.03 23.83 9.56
CA GLU A 631 -28.42 23.47 9.39
C GLU A 631 -28.74 23.31 7.90
N GLY A 632 -27.76 23.52 7.02
CA GLY A 632 -27.61 22.67 5.85
C GLY A 632 -27.20 21.27 6.28
N ILE A 633 -28.14 20.46 6.79
CA ILE A 633 -28.13 19.03 6.42
C ILE A 633 -27.87 19.07 4.93
N ALA A 634 -26.68 18.68 4.47
CA ALA A 634 -26.37 18.67 3.05
C ALA A 634 -27.49 17.86 2.41
N SER A 635 -28.42 18.57 1.77
CA SER A 635 -29.77 18.07 1.59
C SER A 635 -29.65 16.86 0.69
N LYS A 636 -30.00 15.69 1.21
CA LYS A 636 -29.69 14.45 0.51
C LYS A 636 -30.69 14.26 -0.62
N GLY A 637 -30.19 13.80 -1.76
CA GLY A 637 -31.01 13.22 -2.81
C GLY A 637 -30.84 11.70 -2.81
N LYS A 638 -31.68 11.01 -3.59
CA LYS A 638 -31.59 9.57 -3.80
C LYS A 638 -31.02 9.29 -5.18
N LEU A 639 -29.92 8.53 -5.27
CA LEU A 639 -29.39 8.06 -6.55
C LEU A 639 -29.89 6.65 -6.82
N VAL A 640 -30.50 6.44 -7.99
CA VAL A 640 -30.87 5.12 -8.52
C VAL A 640 -30.17 4.95 -9.86
N ALA A 641 -29.58 3.78 -10.10
CA ALA A 641 -29.04 3.44 -11.41
C ALA A 641 -29.77 2.23 -11.99
N SER A 642 -30.34 2.37 -13.18
CA SER A 642 -30.80 1.21 -13.95
C SER A 642 -29.59 0.48 -14.55
N TYR A 643 -29.65 -0.85 -14.61
CA TYR A 643 -28.64 -1.67 -15.26
C TYR A 643 -29.34 -2.70 -16.13
N LYS A 644 -28.92 -2.81 -17.38
CA LYS A 644 -29.32 -3.89 -18.28
C LYS A 644 -28.22 -4.95 -18.25
N PRO A 645 -28.46 -6.13 -17.64
CA PRO A 645 -27.47 -7.20 -17.58
C PRO A 645 -26.92 -7.57 -18.95
N ILE A 646 -25.60 -7.64 -19.05
CA ILE A 646 -24.90 -8.24 -20.18
C ILE A 646 -24.66 -9.73 -19.89
N ARG A 647 -24.43 -10.55 -20.93
CA ARG A 647 -24.32 -12.02 -20.79
C ARG A 647 -23.24 -12.44 -19.78
N SER A 648 -22.15 -11.67 -19.71
CA SER A 648 -21.01 -11.96 -18.85
C SER A 648 -21.17 -11.42 -17.41
N LEU A 649 -22.03 -10.44 -17.17
CA LEU A 649 -22.11 -9.69 -15.92
C LEU A 649 -23.56 -9.30 -15.57
N ASP A 650 -24.11 -9.95 -14.56
CA ASP A 650 -25.47 -9.75 -14.07
C ASP A 650 -25.55 -8.74 -12.91
N ASN A 651 -24.52 -8.66 -12.06
CA ASN A 651 -24.45 -7.72 -10.96
C ASN A 651 -23.06 -7.05 -10.87
N PRO A 652 -22.88 -5.85 -11.45
CA PRO A 652 -21.63 -5.11 -11.39
C PRO A 652 -21.15 -4.90 -9.96
N LYS A 653 -19.85 -5.08 -9.74
CA LYS A 653 -19.17 -4.90 -8.45
C LYS A 653 -18.49 -3.52 -8.39
N TYR A 654 -18.59 -2.85 -7.24
CA TYR A 654 -17.89 -1.61 -6.97
C TYR A 654 -16.37 -1.88 -6.94
N TYR A 655 -15.55 -0.97 -7.46
CA TYR A 655 -14.10 -1.11 -7.71
C TYR A 655 -13.67 -2.11 -8.80
N SER A 656 -14.45 -3.12 -9.15
CA SER A 656 -14.12 -3.96 -10.32
C SER A 656 -14.72 -3.41 -11.61
N HIS A 657 -15.95 -2.92 -11.53
CA HIS A 657 -16.74 -2.55 -12.71
C HIS A 657 -17.17 -1.10 -12.73
N PHE A 658 -17.46 -0.53 -11.56
CA PHE A 658 -17.87 0.86 -11.45
C PHE A 658 -17.43 1.52 -10.14
N THR A 659 -17.29 2.84 -10.18
CA THR A 659 -17.09 3.69 -8.99
C THR A 659 -17.85 5.00 -9.10
N LEU A 660 -18.10 5.63 -7.95
CA LEU A 660 -18.72 6.94 -7.85
C LEU A 660 -17.74 7.94 -7.24
N SER A 661 -17.56 9.07 -7.91
CA SER A 661 -16.79 10.21 -7.40
C SER A 661 -17.66 11.45 -7.27
N LYS A 662 -17.52 12.18 -6.17
CA LYS A 662 -18.11 13.52 -6.00
C LYS A 662 -17.18 14.56 -6.63
N LEU A 663 -17.73 15.51 -7.38
CA LEU A 663 -16.98 16.69 -7.81
C LEU A 663 -16.83 17.66 -6.65
N THR A 664 -15.59 18.00 -6.32
CA THR A 664 -15.28 19.00 -5.29
C THR A 664 -15.60 20.41 -5.80
N PRO A 665 -15.81 21.39 -4.89
CA PRO A 665 -15.96 22.79 -5.29
C PRO A 665 -14.78 23.35 -6.11
N GLN A 666 -13.59 22.74 -6.00
CA GLN A 666 -12.40 23.11 -6.74
C GLN A 666 -12.36 22.54 -8.17
N GLY A 667 -13.25 21.59 -8.50
CA GLY A 667 -13.31 20.91 -9.80
C GLY A 667 -12.46 19.62 -9.88
N SER A 668 -12.06 19.06 -8.73
CA SER A 668 -11.37 17.76 -8.66
C SER A 668 -12.36 16.63 -8.32
N LEU A 669 -11.93 15.38 -8.50
CA LEU A 669 -12.72 14.20 -8.19
C LEU A 669 -12.36 13.66 -6.80
N GLN A 670 -13.39 13.39 -5.98
CA GLN A 670 -13.28 12.70 -4.71
C GLN A 670 -14.03 11.37 -4.78
N LEU A 671 -13.30 10.26 -4.79
CA LEU A 671 -13.89 8.92 -4.78
C LEU A 671 -14.71 8.70 -3.50
N LEU A 672 -15.90 8.10 -3.64
CA LEU A 672 -16.67 7.61 -2.51
C LEU A 672 -16.18 6.22 -2.13
N SER A 673 -15.69 6.05 -0.90
CA SER A 673 -15.13 4.78 -0.47
C SER A 673 -16.21 3.84 0.05
N TYR A 674 -16.33 2.64 -0.52
CA TYR A 674 -17.28 1.63 -0.06
C TYR A 674 -16.53 0.37 0.36
N ASP A 675 -17.24 -0.55 1.03
CA ASP A 675 -16.66 -1.81 1.44
C ASP A 675 -16.34 -2.68 0.22
N GLU A 676 -15.06 -3.06 0.08
CA GLU A 676 -14.54 -4.01 -0.90
C GLU A 676 -14.77 -5.47 -0.48
N GLY A 677 -15.05 -5.72 0.81
CA GLY A 677 -15.07 -7.04 1.42
C GLY A 677 -13.67 -7.58 1.71
N ASP A 678 -13.54 -8.46 2.70
CA ASP A 678 -12.29 -9.19 2.94
C ASP A 678 -12.09 -10.26 1.84
N THR A 679 -10.87 -10.37 1.30
CA THR A 679 -10.48 -11.39 0.29
C THR A 679 -10.81 -12.81 0.70
N ASP A 680 -10.83 -13.10 2.00
CA ASP A 680 -11.01 -14.45 2.56
C ASP A 680 -12.42 -14.71 3.11
N MET A 681 -13.31 -13.71 3.20
CA MET A 681 -14.62 -13.88 3.87
C MET A 681 -15.83 -13.71 2.95
N GLY A 682 -15.64 -13.32 1.69
CA GLY A 682 -16.73 -13.06 0.75
C GLY A 682 -17.53 -11.81 1.14
N GLY A 683 -17.56 -10.82 0.27
CA GLY A 683 -18.22 -9.55 0.54
C GLY A 683 -18.02 -8.56 -0.61
N GLY A 684 -18.47 -7.33 -0.42
CA GLY A 684 -18.25 -6.22 -1.36
C GLY A 684 -19.53 -5.53 -1.80
N THR A 685 -19.42 -4.23 -2.07
CA THR A 685 -20.51 -3.40 -2.55
C THR A 685 -20.80 -3.69 -4.03
N THR A 686 -22.07 -3.84 -4.41
CA THR A 686 -22.49 -4.15 -5.79
C THR A 686 -23.55 -3.17 -6.27
N TRP A 687 -23.84 -3.17 -7.57
CA TRP A 687 -24.94 -2.40 -8.13
C TRP A 687 -26.27 -2.75 -7.45
N ASN A 688 -26.54 -4.05 -7.23
CA ASN A 688 -27.78 -4.50 -6.61
C ASN A 688 -27.92 -3.99 -5.16
N SER A 689 -26.84 -3.97 -4.38
CA SER A 689 -26.88 -3.50 -2.98
C SER A 689 -26.82 -1.99 -2.82
N LEU A 690 -26.19 -1.27 -3.77
CA LEU A 690 -25.97 0.18 -3.68
C LEU A 690 -26.96 1.01 -4.49
N LEU A 691 -27.24 0.61 -5.74
CA LEU A 691 -27.87 1.50 -6.73
C LEU A 691 -29.24 1.05 -7.23
N ARG A 692 -29.59 -0.24 -7.11
CA ARG A 692 -30.88 -0.76 -7.60
C ARG A 692 -32.08 -0.19 -6.85
N GLU A 693 -32.08 -0.27 -5.52
CA GLU A 693 -33.13 0.34 -4.68
C GLU A 693 -32.84 1.81 -4.35
N GLY A 694 -31.61 2.23 -4.63
CA GLY A 694 -31.09 3.59 -4.54
C GLY A 694 -30.44 3.95 -3.21
N THR A 695 -29.43 4.82 -3.27
CA THR A 695 -28.64 5.28 -2.12
C THR A 695 -28.82 6.77 -1.88
N ALA A 696 -28.95 7.15 -0.60
CA ALA A 696 -29.01 8.56 -0.21
C ALA A 696 -27.60 9.19 -0.21
N LEU A 697 -27.39 10.18 -1.07
CA LEU A 697 -26.13 10.92 -1.20
C LEU A 697 -26.40 12.42 -1.04
N GLU A 698 -25.37 13.18 -0.70
CA GLU A 698 -25.47 14.64 -0.61
C GLU A 698 -25.80 15.24 -1.97
N ALA A 699 -26.56 16.35 -2.00
CA ALA A 699 -26.74 17.10 -3.23
C ALA A 699 -25.38 17.63 -3.75
N GLY A 700 -25.20 17.58 -5.07
CA GLY A 700 -23.95 17.98 -5.73
C GLY A 700 -23.75 17.29 -7.08
N GLY A 701 -22.62 17.61 -7.72
CA GLY A 701 -22.18 16.97 -8.96
C GLY A 701 -21.40 15.68 -8.68
N TYR A 702 -21.66 14.65 -9.49
CA TYR A 702 -21.08 13.33 -9.37
C TYR A 702 -20.62 12.79 -10.73
N VAL A 703 -19.69 11.84 -10.67
CA VAL A 703 -19.15 11.11 -11.81
C VAL A 703 -19.25 9.62 -11.54
N LEU A 704 -19.96 8.91 -12.41
CA LEU A 704 -19.96 7.45 -12.48
C LEU A 704 -18.96 7.03 -13.55
N VAL A 705 -17.95 6.26 -13.17
CA VAL A 705 -17.03 5.62 -14.10
C VAL A 705 -17.39 4.15 -14.16
N THR A 706 -17.58 3.63 -15.37
CA THR A 706 -17.63 2.20 -15.64
C THR A 706 -16.47 1.82 -16.54
N GLY A 707 -16.05 0.56 -16.50
CA GLY A 707 -15.15 0.08 -17.52
C GLY A 707 -15.03 -1.43 -17.60
N THR A 708 -14.58 -1.87 -18.77
CA THR A 708 -14.36 -3.28 -19.09
C THR A 708 -12.95 -3.44 -19.62
N ARG A 709 -12.15 -4.23 -18.90
CA ARG A 709 -10.79 -4.56 -19.28
C ARG A 709 -10.78 -5.71 -20.29
N LEU A 710 -9.99 -5.54 -21.36
CA LEU A 710 -9.74 -6.53 -22.40
C LEU A 710 -8.47 -7.34 -22.07
N ALA A 711 -8.27 -8.48 -22.74
CA ALA A 711 -7.11 -9.34 -22.54
C ALA A 711 -5.77 -8.64 -22.87
N SER A 712 -5.79 -7.68 -23.79
CA SER A 712 -4.64 -6.82 -24.11
C SER A 712 -4.25 -5.88 -22.95
N GLY A 713 -5.09 -5.75 -21.93
CA GLY A 713 -4.99 -4.75 -20.86
C GLY A 713 -5.67 -3.42 -21.22
N THR A 714 -6.14 -3.27 -22.47
CA THR A 714 -6.91 -2.09 -22.92
C THR A 714 -8.23 -1.99 -22.16
N VAL A 715 -8.64 -0.77 -21.82
CA VAL A 715 -9.89 -0.53 -21.09
C VAL A 715 -10.87 0.23 -21.97
N LEU A 716 -12.08 -0.33 -22.08
CA LEU A 716 -13.26 0.35 -22.61
C LEU A 716 -14.02 0.97 -21.44
N SER A 717 -13.86 2.28 -21.22
CA SER A 717 -14.51 3.01 -20.13
C SER A 717 -15.64 3.91 -20.62
N LYS A 718 -16.67 4.09 -19.80
CA LYS A 718 -17.68 5.15 -19.94
C LYS A 718 -17.71 5.99 -18.68
N THR A 719 -17.65 7.30 -18.84
CA THR A 719 -17.72 8.27 -17.73
C THR A 719 -18.98 9.09 -17.88
N THR A 720 -19.84 9.07 -16.86
CA THR A 720 -21.14 9.78 -16.85
C THR A 720 -21.14 10.83 -15.74
N PHE A 721 -21.33 12.10 -16.12
CA PHE A 721 -21.49 13.24 -15.24
C PHE A 721 -22.97 13.51 -14.97
N PHE A 722 -23.35 13.67 -13.71
CA PHE A 722 -24.74 13.90 -13.31
C PHE A 722 -24.82 14.69 -11.99
N ASN A 723 -26.01 15.19 -11.66
CA ASN A 723 -26.25 15.93 -10.42
C ASN A 723 -27.30 15.25 -9.56
N ILE A 724 -27.04 15.22 -8.26
CA ILE A 724 -28.02 14.83 -7.26
C ILE A 724 -28.64 16.10 -6.69
N LEU A 725 -29.97 16.19 -6.78
CA LEU A 725 -30.74 17.31 -6.26
C LEU A 725 -31.31 16.99 -4.86
N PRO A 726 -31.47 18.00 -4.00
CA PRO A 726 -32.10 17.87 -2.69
C PRO A 726 -33.46 17.17 -2.76
N GLU A 727 -33.69 16.17 -1.91
CA GLU A 727 -34.98 15.47 -1.73
C GLU A 727 -35.59 14.83 -2.99
N LYS A 728 -34.80 14.76 -4.09
CA LYS A 728 -35.23 14.17 -5.36
C LYS A 728 -34.52 12.85 -5.63
N THR A 729 -35.19 11.98 -6.38
CA THR A 729 -34.57 10.80 -6.98
C THR A 729 -33.92 11.19 -8.30
N THR A 730 -32.62 10.93 -8.42
CA THR A 730 -31.86 11.04 -9.66
C THR A 730 -31.71 9.63 -10.24
N GLU A 731 -32.20 9.44 -11.46
CA GLU A 731 -32.13 8.17 -12.17
C GLU A 731 -31.07 8.27 -13.27
N ILE A 732 -30.11 7.35 -13.27
CA ILE A 732 -29.07 7.23 -14.29
C ILE A 732 -29.05 5.81 -14.86
N GLU A 733 -28.40 5.62 -16.00
CA GLU A 733 -28.12 4.30 -16.56
C GLU A 733 -26.67 3.91 -16.30
N LEU A 734 -26.46 2.75 -15.68
CA LEU A 734 -25.14 2.11 -15.58
C LEU A 734 -24.94 1.31 -16.86
N VAL A 735 -23.98 1.73 -17.70
CA VAL A 735 -23.68 1.06 -18.98
C VAL A 735 -22.30 0.43 -18.91
N MET A 736 -22.24 -0.88 -19.18
CA MET A 736 -21.00 -1.62 -19.36
C MET A 736 -20.72 -1.74 -20.87
N ARG A 737 -19.55 -1.29 -21.32
CA ARG A 737 -19.15 -1.38 -22.73
C ARG A 737 -18.56 -2.77 -23.01
N GLU A 738 -19.07 -3.45 -24.03
CA GLU A 738 -18.53 -4.73 -24.51
C GLU A 738 -17.75 -4.52 -25.82
N SER A 739 -16.78 -5.40 -26.08
CA SER A 739 -16.21 -5.57 -27.42
C SER A 739 -16.90 -6.78 -28.05
N GLU A 740 -17.52 -6.60 -29.22
CA GLU A 740 -18.23 -7.68 -29.93
C GLU A 740 -17.26 -8.72 -30.57
N ASP A 741 -15.95 -8.44 -30.58
CA ASP A 741 -14.98 -9.11 -31.47
C ASP A 741 -14.00 -10.12 -30.83
N GLU A 742 -14.10 -10.48 -29.54
CA GLU A 742 -13.01 -11.26 -28.89
C GLU A 742 -13.45 -12.55 -28.16
N VAL A 743 -14.08 -13.47 -28.87
CA VAL A 743 -13.74 -14.89 -28.72
C VAL A 743 -13.04 -15.33 -30.00
N GLN A 744 -11.82 -14.84 -30.18
CA GLN A 744 -10.94 -15.36 -31.24
C GLN A 744 -10.20 -16.58 -30.70
N VAL A 745 -10.05 -17.61 -31.54
CA VAL A 745 -9.15 -18.72 -31.23
C VAL A 745 -7.74 -18.15 -31.21
N ILE A 746 -7.15 -18.06 -30.01
CA ILE A 746 -5.84 -17.43 -29.75
C ILE A 746 -4.70 -18.38 -30.18
N GLY A 747 -4.96 -19.68 -30.18
CA GLY A 747 -4.02 -20.69 -30.66
C GLY A 747 -4.55 -22.11 -30.54
N ASN A 748 -3.64 -23.08 -30.72
CA ASN A 748 -3.94 -24.50 -30.65
C ASN A 748 -3.11 -25.18 -29.54
N PHE A 749 -3.71 -26.04 -28.73
CA PHE A 749 -3.10 -26.74 -27.61
C PHE A 749 -3.49 -28.22 -27.58
N ASN A 750 -2.52 -29.13 -27.49
CA ASN A 750 -2.79 -30.56 -27.49
C ASN A 750 -3.45 -31.04 -26.18
N SER A 751 -4.77 -31.22 -26.22
CA SER A 751 -5.57 -31.73 -25.09
C SER A 751 -5.26 -33.20 -24.73
N GLU A 752 -4.56 -33.94 -25.59
CA GLU A 752 -4.11 -35.31 -25.30
C GLU A 752 -2.75 -35.37 -24.59
N SER A 753 -2.12 -34.22 -24.31
CA SER A 753 -0.87 -34.17 -23.55
C SER A 753 -1.06 -34.75 -22.14
N LEU A 754 -0.07 -35.55 -21.72
CA LEU A 754 -0.17 -36.39 -20.53
C LEU A 754 0.38 -35.68 -19.28
N PHE A 755 -0.32 -35.84 -18.17
CA PHE A 755 0.16 -35.42 -16.86
C PHE A 755 0.00 -36.54 -15.83
N THR A 756 0.75 -36.45 -14.73
CA THR A 756 0.62 -37.38 -13.60
C THR A 756 -0.22 -36.73 -12.50
N PRO A 757 -1.43 -37.23 -12.19
CA PRO A 757 -2.26 -36.70 -11.11
C PRO A 757 -1.60 -36.92 -9.74
N LEU A 758 -1.84 -36.01 -8.80
CA LEU A 758 -1.44 -36.23 -7.42
C LEU A 758 -2.34 -37.28 -6.72
N PRO A 759 -1.83 -38.01 -5.71
CA PRO A 759 -2.41 -39.26 -5.21
C PRO A 759 -3.88 -39.21 -4.75
N ASP A 760 -4.38 -38.04 -4.34
CA ASP A 760 -5.76 -37.86 -3.87
C ASP A 760 -6.82 -37.92 -5.00
N ALA A 761 -6.41 -37.94 -6.27
CA ALA A 761 -7.32 -37.91 -7.43
C ALA A 761 -7.73 -39.30 -7.97
N GLY A 762 -7.21 -40.39 -7.38
CA GLY A 762 -7.44 -41.76 -7.86
C GLY A 762 -6.53 -42.15 -9.04
N SER A 763 -5.73 -43.20 -8.83
CA SER A 763 -4.71 -43.76 -9.74
C SER A 763 -3.50 -42.86 -10.05
N ALA A 764 -2.30 -43.36 -9.73
CA ALA A 764 -1.00 -42.79 -10.11
C ALA A 764 -0.63 -42.99 -11.60
N ALA A 765 -1.60 -43.39 -12.43
CA ALA A 765 -1.39 -43.57 -13.86
C ALA A 765 -1.44 -42.22 -14.60
N ARG A 766 -0.53 -42.02 -15.56
CA ARG A 766 -0.57 -40.87 -16.47
C ARG A 766 -1.92 -40.85 -17.18
N GLN A 767 -2.56 -39.68 -17.21
CA GLN A 767 -3.79 -39.45 -17.96
C GLN A 767 -3.67 -38.18 -18.81
N SER A 768 -4.41 -38.12 -19.91
CA SER A 768 -4.46 -36.90 -20.72
C SER A 768 -5.35 -35.83 -20.08
N LEU A 769 -5.11 -34.57 -20.43
CA LEU A 769 -5.97 -33.46 -19.99
C LEU A 769 -7.42 -33.66 -20.44
N LEU A 770 -7.63 -34.19 -21.65
CA LEU A 770 -8.97 -34.52 -22.14
C LEU A 770 -9.64 -35.64 -21.33
N GLN A 771 -8.89 -36.68 -20.97
CA GLN A 771 -9.42 -37.77 -20.13
C GLN A 771 -9.81 -37.27 -18.74
N ALA A 772 -9.00 -36.40 -18.14
CA ALA A 772 -9.24 -35.84 -16.82
C ALA A 772 -10.41 -34.83 -16.79
N CYS A 773 -10.55 -34.02 -17.85
CA CYS A 773 -11.53 -32.94 -17.92
C CYS A 773 -12.87 -33.31 -18.58
N GLY A 774 -12.88 -34.36 -19.40
CA GLY A 774 -14.03 -34.76 -20.20
C GLY A 774 -14.28 -33.85 -21.42
N ARG A 775 -15.34 -34.15 -22.18
CA ARG A 775 -15.63 -33.42 -23.42
C ARG A 775 -16.22 -32.03 -23.16
N GLY A 776 -15.61 -30.98 -23.73
CA GLY A 776 -16.06 -29.59 -23.64
C GLY A 776 -14.88 -28.65 -23.44
N TYR A 777 -15.16 -27.45 -22.91
CA TYR A 777 -14.13 -26.52 -22.45
C TYR A 777 -13.64 -26.89 -21.04
N PHE A 778 -12.35 -26.66 -20.79
CA PHE A 778 -11.69 -26.88 -19.51
C PHE A 778 -10.57 -25.86 -19.29
N VAL A 779 -10.15 -25.70 -18.03
CA VAL A 779 -9.06 -24.79 -17.66
C VAL A 779 -7.80 -25.60 -17.37
N VAL A 780 -6.66 -25.15 -17.88
CA VAL A 780 -5.33 -25.68 -17.52
C VAL A 780 -4.51 -24.54 -16.93
N GLY A 781 -3.98 -24.76 -15.73
CA GLY A 781 -3.08 -23.83 -15.03
C GLY A 781 -1.72 -24.46 -14.78
N ILE A 782 -0.63 -23.78 -15.09
CA ILE A 782 0.74 -24.15 -14.69
C ILE A 782 1.15 -23.23 -13.55
N LEU A 783 1.49 -23.78 -12.39
CA LEU A 783 1.68 -23.01 -11.15
C LEU A 783 3.16 -22.79 -10.79
N GLY A 784 3.49 -21.56 -10.41
CA GLY A 784 4.75 -21.21 -9.76
C GLY A 784 4.61 -21.23 -8.24
N VAL A 785 5.04 -22.31 -7.60
CA VAL A 785 4.82 -22.50 -6.14
C VAL A 785 5.55 -21.44 -5.31
N ASN A 786 4.84 -20.85 -4.35
CA ASN A 786 5.31 -19.77 -3.46
C ASN A 786 5.69 -18.45 -4.16
N GLN A 787 5.21 -18.22 -5.38
CA GLN A 787 5.41 -16.95 -6.09
C GLN A 787 4.18 -16.05 -5.90
N GLU A 788 4.38 -14.74 -5.67
CA GLU A 788 3.30 -13.75 -5.50
C GLU A 788 2.24 -13.82 -6.64
N PRO A 789 2.60 -13.88 -7.93
CA PRO A 789 1.63 -14.04 -9.02
C PRO A 789 0.74 -15.28 -8.91
N THR A 790 1.29 -16.42 -8.48
CA THR A 790 0.53 -17.66 -8.33
C THR A 790 -0.40 -17.58 -7.12
N ASN A 791 0.07 -16.99 -6.02
CA ASN A 791 -0.75 -16.82 -4.82
C ASN A 791 -1.96 -15.90 -5.09
N HIS A 792 -1.76 -14.81 -5.83
CA HIS A 792 -2.84 -13.94 -6.30
C HIS A 792 -3.84 -14.69 -7.19
N ALA A 793 -3.34 -15.35 -8.24
CA ALA A 793 -4.17 -16.09 -9.19
C ALA A 793 -5.06 -17.15 -8.49
N LEU A 794 -4.50 -17.90 -7.55
CA LEU A 794 -5.23 -18.93 -6.81
C LEU A 794 -6.27 -18.35 -5.84
N ARG A 795 -5.96 -17.25 -5.15
CA ARG A 795 -6.94 -16.57 -4.28
C ARG A 795 -8.08 -15.95 -5.09
N ASP A 796 -7.78 -15.37 -6.25
CA ASP A 796 -8.81 -14.87 -7.16
C ASP A 796 -9.73 -15.99 -7.66
N ILE A 797 -9.17 -17.16 -8.01
CA ILE A 797 -9.96 -18.34 -8.39
C ILE A 797 -10.84 -18.80 -7.22
N ALA A 798 -10.31 -18.81 -6.00
CA ALA A 798 -11.04 -19.20 -4.79
C ALA A 798 -12.27 -18.30 -4.55
N SER A 799 -12.16 -16.98 -4.78
CA SER A 799 -13.29 -16.05 -4.67
C SER A 799 -14.45 -16.34 -5.62
N PHE A 800 -14.23 -17.12 -6.69
CA PHE A 800 -15.26 -17.54 -7.67
C PHE A 800 -15.62 -19.03 -7.56
N LYS A 801 -15.31 -19.69 -6.43
CA LYS A 801 -15.59 -21.11 -6.17
C LYS A 801 -16.99 -21.54 -6.57
N ALA A 802 -18.02 -20.85 -6.07
CA ALA A 802 -19.41 -21.24 -6.28
C ALA A 802 -19.81 -21.24 -7.77
N ASP A 803 -19.33 -20.25 -8.54
CA ASP A 803 -19.63 -20.13 -9.96
C ASP A 803 -18.86 -21.18 -10.79
N LEU A 804 -17.60 -21.44 -10.45
CA LEU A 804 -16.77 -22.46 -11.10
C LEU A 804 -17.30 -23.88 -10.81
N GLU A 805 -17.75 -24.15 -9.59
CA GLU A 805 -18.40 -25.42 -9.24
C GLU A 805 -19.75 -25.57 -9.95
N LYS A 806 -20.52 -24.48 -10.10
CA LYS A 806 -21.76 -24.47 -10.86
C LYS A 806 -21.55 -24.69 -12.36
N TRP A 807 -20.46 -24.19 -12.93
CA TRP A 807 -20.07 -24.50 -14.32
C TRP A 807 -19.83 -26.00 -14.51
N GLY A 808 -19.40 -26.70 -13.46
CA GLY A 808 -19.38 -28.16 -13.40
C GLY A 808 -18.30 -28.83 -14.24
N ARG A 809 -17.36 -28.06 -14.80
CA ARG A 809 -16.19 -28.58 -15.53
C ARG A 809 -14.96 -28.64 -14.63
N LYS A 810 -14.01 -29.49 -15.01
CA LYS A 810 -12.76 -29.68 -14.27
C LYS A 810 -11.73 -28.62 -14.66
N MET A 811 -10.89 -28.29 -13.68
CA MET A 811 -9.72 -27.44 -13.86
C MET A 811 -8.49 -28.25 -13.52
N VAL A 812 -7.49 -28.30 -14.39
CA VAL A 812 -6.25 -29.05 -14.12
C VAL A 812 -5.15 -28.06 -13.77
N LEU A 813 -4.65 -28.13 -12.53
CA LEU A 813 -3.54 -27.33 -12.05
C LEU A 813 -2.28 -28.19 -11.98
N LEU A 814 -1.31 -27.88 -12.82
CA LEU A 814 -0.08 -28.62 -12.99
C LEU A 814 1.09 -27.92 -12.32
N PHE A 815 1.91 -28.71 -11.64
CA PHE A 815 3.21 -28.30 -11.13
C PHE A 815 4.30 -28.70 -12.14
N PRO A 816 5.35 -27.88 -12.33
CA PRO A 816 6.44 -28.21 -13.24
C PRO A 816 7.17 -29.53 -12.93
N ASN A 817 7.17 -29.98 -11.67
CA ASN A 817 7.77 -31.24 -11.24
C ASN A 817 7.26 -31.67 -9.85
N GLU A 818 7.57 -32.91 -9.45
CA GLU A 818 7.23 -33.49 -8.14
C GLU A 818 7.74 -32.64 -6.95
N ALA A 819 8.95 -32.08 -7.05
CA ALA A 819 9.53 -31.29 -5.98
C ALA A 819 8.77 -29.98 -5.75
N LYS A 820 8.29 -29.32 -6.81
CA LYS A 820 7.42 -28.13 -6.69
C LYS A 820 6.04 -28.54 -6.17
N ALA A 821 5.47 -29.64 -6.65
CA ALA A 821 4.19 -30.16 -6.15
C ALA A 821 4.21 -30.42 -4.63
N GLY A 822 5.28 -31.02 -4.12
CA GLY A 822 5.44 -31.28 -2.68
C GLY A 822 5.61 -30.03 -1.81
N LYS A 823 5.95 -28.88 -2.40
CA LYS A 823 6.07 -27.59 -1.69
C LYS A 823 4.74 -26.83 -1.62
N PHE A 824 3.74 -27.22 -2.40
CA PHE A 824 2.47 -26.53 -2.46
C PHE A 824 1.61 -26.91 -1.25
N ALA A 825 1.46 -25.97 -0.31
CA ALA A 825 0.61 -26.15 0.88
C ALA A 825 -0.86 -25.88 0.52
N ARG A 826 -1.61 -26.94 0.20
CA ARG A 826 -3.04 -26.84 -0.16
C ARG A 826 -3.88 -26.20 0.93
N GLU A 827 -3.49 -26.41 2.19
CA GLU A 827 -4.14 -25.85 3.37
C GLU A 827 -4.08 -24.31 3.39
N SER A 828 -3.16 -23.71 2.63
CA SER A 828 -3.07 -22.25 2.46
C SER A 828 -4.16 -21.69 1.52
N PHE A 829 -4.89 -22.56 0.81
CA PHE A 829 -5.93 -22.20 -0.15
C PHE A 829 -7.21 -23.06 0.06
N PRO A 830 -7.85 -22.99 1.24
CA PRO A 830 -8.97 -23.87 1.59
C PRO A 830 -10.22 -23.67 0.72
N ASP A 831 -10.38 -22.48 0.14
CA ASP A 831 -11.56 -22.08 -0.62
C ASP A 831 -11.44 -22.28 -2.14
N LEU A 832 -10.49 -23.10 -2.59
CA LEU A 832 -10.40 -23.47 -4.01
C LEU A 832 -11.57 -24.40 -4.44
N PRO A 833 -12.02 -24.32 -5.70
CA PRO A 833 -13.05 -25.21 -6.25
C PRO A 833 -12.73 -26.70 -6.07
N SER A 834 -13.73 -27.48 -5.65
CA SER A 834 -13.64 -28.94 -5.55
C SER A 834 -13.51 -29.65 -6.90
N THR A 835 -13.68 -28.93 -8.01
CA THR A 835 -13.51 -29.43 -9.39
C THR A 835 -12.06 -29.43 -9.86
N ILE A 836 -11.11 -28.92 -9.06
CA ILE A 836 -9.69 -28.88 -9.41
C ILE A 836 -9.05 -30.28 -9.30
N ILE A 837 -8.26 -30.62 -10.32
CA ILE A 837 -7.38 -31.78 -10.35
C ILE A 837 -5.95 -31.25 -10.32
N TYR A 838 -5.17 -31.69 -9.33
CA TYR A 838 -3.76 -31.35 -9.24
C TYR A 838 -2.90 -32.41 -9.89
N GLY A 839 -1.83 -32.01 -10.56
CA GLY A 839 -0.92 -32.94 -11.20
C GLY A 839 0.46 -32.38 -11.46
N ILE A 840 1.33 -33.22 -12.00
CA ILE A 840 2.70 -32.89 -12.41
C ILE A 840 2.74 -32.90 -13.93
N ASP A 841 3.29 -31.83 -14.50
CA ASP A 841 3.57 -31.76 -15.93
C ASP A 841 4.70 -32.75 -16.29
N THR A 842 4.33 -33.85 -16.95
CA THR A 842 5.26 -34.91 -17.36
C THR A 842 5.59 -34.92 -18.84
N ASP A 843 4.89 -34.09 -19.63
CA ASP A 843 4.97 -34.09 -21.10
C ASP A 843 5.40 -32.72 -21.65
N GLY A 844 5.84 -31.81 -20.76
CA GLY A 844 6.26 -30.47 -21.13
C GLY A 844 5.10 -29.59 -21.61
N ILE A 845 3.91 -29.78 -21.01
CA ILE A 845 2.70 -29.02 -21.29
C ILE A 845 2.94 -27.51 -21.16
N ALA A 846 3.72 -27.08 -20.15
CA ALA A 846 4.09 -25.68 -20.00
C ALA A 846 4.86 -25.13 -21.22
N ALA A 847 5.84 -25.88 -21.72
CA ALA A 847 6.63 -25.50 -22.89
C ALA A 847 5.78 -25.52 -24.18
N GLN A 848 4.89 -26.51 -24.33
CA GLN A 848 3.95 -26.60 -25.44
C GLN A 848 3.00 -25.41 -25.47
N ILE A 849 2.44 -25.01 -24.32
CA ILE A 849 1.58 -23.82 -24.21
C ILE A 849 2.39 -22.58 -24.58
N ALA A 850 3.60 -22.44 -24.04
CA ALA A 850 4.44 -21.27 -24.31
C ALA A 850 4.83 -21.15 -25.79
N GLU A 851 5.14 -22.25 -26.46
CA GLU A 851 5.46 -22.27 -27.90
C GLU A 851 4.23 -22.00 -28.77
N SER A 852 3.13 -22.72 -28.53
CA SER A 852 1.91 -22.60 -29.33
C SER A 852 1.24 -21.24 -29.21
N MET A 853 1.30 -20.61 -28.03
CA MET A 853 0.76 -19.28 -27.79
C MET A 853 1.78 -18.17 -28.08
N LYS A 854 3.00 -18.51 -28.56
CA LYS A 854 4.11 -17.58 -28.82
C LYS A 854 4.42 -16.67 -27.64
N LEU A 855 4.38 -17.22 -26.42
CA LEU A 855 4.67 -16.49 -25.20
C LEU A 855 6.14 -16.05 -25.20
N LYS A 856 6.37 -14.75 -24.99
CA LYS A 856 7.71 -14.15 -25.01
C LYS A 856 8.59 -14.68 -23.87
N HIS A 857 8.01 -14.93 -22.71
CA HIS A 857 8.72 -15.32 -21.49
C HIS A 857 8.37 -16.75 -21.09
N LYS A 858 8.99 -17.75 -21.72
CA LYS A 858 8.63 -19.18 -21.57
C LYS A 858 8.75 -19.74 -20.14
N GLU A 859 9.51 -19.08 -19.27
CA GLU A 859 9.71 -19.50 -17.87
C GLU A 859 8.82 -18.73 -16.87
N SER A 860 8.07 -17.73 -17.31
CA SER A 860 7.20 -16.93 -16.43
C SER A 860 5.94 -17.71 -16.07
N LEU A 861 5.72 -17.90 -14.76
CA LEU A 861 4.58 -18.59 -14.16
C LEU A 861 3.79 -17.62 -13.25
N PRO A 862 2.49 -17.85 -13.02
CA PRO A 862 1.68 -18.95 -13.54
C PRO A 862 1.24 -18.75 -15.01
N ILE A 863 0.77 -19.81 -15.66
CA ILE A 863 0.14 -19.75 -16.99
C ILE A 863 -1.25 -20.38 -16.89
N PHE A 864 -2.31 -19.67 -17.31
CA PHE A 864 -3.67 -20.19 -17.35
C PHE A 864 -4.23 -20.12 -18.76
N ILE A 865 -4.85 -21.20 -19.21
CA ILE A 865 -5.56 -21.26 -20.49
C ILE A 865 -6.97 -21.83 -20.33
N ILE A 866 -7.88 -21.38 -21.20
CA ILE A 866 -9.14 -22.10 -21.46
C ILE A 866 -9.01 -22.76 -22.82
N ALA A 867 -9.10 -24.09 -22.82
CA ALA A 867 -8.99 -24.93 -24.01
C ALA A 867 -10.22 -25.83 -24.16
N ASP A 868 -10.43 -26.37 -25.36
CA ASP A 868 -11.51 -27.31 -25.65
C ASP A 868 -11.03 -28.67 -26.17
N THR A 869 -11.98 -29.59 -26.36
CA THR A 869 -11.77 -30.93 -26.95
C THR A 869 -11.17 -30.93 -28.35
N PHE A 870 -11.26 -29.81 -29.07
CA PHE A 870 -10.74 -29.67 -30.43
C PHE A 870 -9.40 -28.95 -30.43
N ASN A 871 -8.73 -28.91 -29.27
CA ASN A 871 -7.43 -28.29 -29.08
C ASN A 871 -7.43 -26.77 -29.32
N ARG A 872 -8.59 -26.09 -29.28
CA ARG A 872 -8.67 -24.63 -29.48
C ARG A 872 -8.47 -23.93 -28.15
N VAL A 873 -7.58 -22.94 -28.12
CA VAL A 873 -7.39 -22.05 -26.97
C VAL A 873 -8.14 -20.75 -27.20
N VAL A 874 -9.01 -20.39 -26.26
CA VAL A 874 -9.87 -19.19 -26.32
C VAL A 874 -9.53 -18.16 -25.25
N PHE A 875 -8.61 -18.49 -24.34
CA PHE A 875 -8.08 -17.60 -23.32
C PHE A 875 -6.67 -18.04 -22.97
N VAL A 876 -5.77 -17.07 -22.77
CA VAL A 876 -4.45 -17.27 -22.19
C VAL A 876 -4.13 -16.10 -21.27
N SER A 877 -3.61 -16.42 -20.09
CA SER A 877 -3.02 -15.47 -19.12
C SER A 877 -1.67 -16.03 -18.69
N GLN A 878 -0.66 -15.17 -18.64
CA GLN A 878 0.69 -15.52 -18.20
C GLN A 878 1.20 -14.47 -17.21
N GLY A 879 1.83 -14.95 -16.13
CA GLY A 879 2.45 -14.12 -15.11
C GLY A 879 1.44 -13.47 -14.18
N TYR A 880 1.69 -12.22 -13.81
CA TYR A 880 0.85 -11.49 -12.87
C TYR A 880 -0.47 -11.04 -13.52
N THR A 881 -1.59 -11.43 -12.94
CA THR A 881 -2.92 -10.98 -13.36
C THR A 881 -3.85 -11.01 -12.15
N ILE A 882 -4.43 -9.85 -11.82
CA ILE A 882 -5.53 -9.75 -10.86
C ILE A 882 -6.87 -9.95 -11.55
N GLY A 883 -7.83 -10.52 -10.82
CA GLY A 883 -9.16 -10.83 -11.29
C GLY A 883 -9.16 -12.06 -12.21
N LEU A 884 -8.19 -12.96 -12.08
CA LEU A 884 -8.10 -14.12 -12.96
C LEU A 884 -9.39 -14.97 -12.90
N GLY A 885 -9.94 -15.19 -11.71
CA GLY A 885 -11.23 -15.89 -11.54
C GLY A 885 -12.36 -15.23 -12.34
N GLU A 886 -12.42 -13.90 -12.35
CA GLU A 886 -13.40 -13.13 -13.13
C GLU A 886 -13.17 -13.25 -14.63
N GLN A 887 -11.92 -13.12 -15.09
CA GLN A 887 -11.58 -13.25 -16.52
C GLN A 887 -11.89 -14.65 -17.06
N LEU A 888 -11.58 -15.69 -16.28
CA LEU A 888 -11.97 -17.07 -16.58
C LEU A 888 -13.49 -17.17 -16.70
N MET A 889 -14.24 -16.66 -15.71
CA MET A 889 -15.70 -16.70 -15.74
C MET A 889 -16.33 -15.88 -16.87
N LYS A 890 -15.76 -14.72 -17.21
CA LYS A 890 -16.20 -13.88 -18.34
C LYS A 890 -16.07 -14.65 -19.65
N THR A 891 -14.92 -15.28 -19.86
CA THR A 891 -14.70 -16.14 -21.04
C THR A 891 -15.67 -17.32 -21.02
N ILE A 892 -15.75 -18.06 -19.90
CA ILE A 892 -16.63 -19.23 -19.74
C ILE A 892 -18.11 -18.90 -20.01
N LYS A 893 -18.62 -17.75 -19.55
CA LYS A 893 -20.00 -17.29 -19.82
C LYS A 893 -20.21 -16.84 -21.27
N GLY A 894 -19.14 -16.39 -21.93
CA GLY A 894 -19.14 -16.01 -23.34
C GLY A 894 -19.20 -17.21 -24.29
N LEU A 895 -18.64 -18.35 -23.87
CA LEU A 895 -18.78 -19.66 -24.51
C LEU A 895 -20.22 -20.18 -24.38
#